data_AF-R0BR73-F1
#
_entry.id   AF-R0BR73-F1
#
_cell.length_a   1.000
_cell.length_b   1.000
_cell.length_c   1.000
_cell.angle_alpha   90.00
_cell.angle_beta   90.00
_cell.angle_gamma   90.00
#
_symmetry.space_group_name_H-M   'P 1'
#
loop_
_entity.id
_entity.type
_entity.pdbx_description
1 polymer ?
#
loop_
_entity_poly.entity_id
_entity_poly.type
_entity_poly.pdbx_seq_one_letter_code
_entity_poly.pdbx_strand_id
1 'polypeptide(L)'
;MERGMGMEWFIILLIWLVAPFAELAAIIVLSVANSRYKKRIWELTRETYKADTETQDKGPADIKIQHERPADIEIQHERPADAEVRHERPADAVTQHEKSTAWYGPGQAIVVPEDFEKGETACQVPEIPHKQTALVRAQKIDGGFFQGTAALVIGVIFVVLAGLIFATTAWHVLPSVCKVIMVLGGSGLFFGASRAAEKYFKIERTGQAFYILGSVFLFLTILAAGYFGLLGPEFILKGENRYRVLLAGSIATEIALFSKIRRFHNKVYTRACLWGMTVSMCFLMGALKLKWPDCMNGMMYYSFLLIGGNEVYRRKSGLQGSMNDPADRFIDEFMGEFGLFAVLQFWIISGMMAYKAVAGGIGFIIGILFLGIWEVTFWDTLAFGLMAAGTALVALRRRSPEMKMLHSLSMMIFFQYAGFCIPVDFTYQVFFGAVMTAVWFLAERRFEHPLSNQAGGCVFSAVLAIDMAVLLLDMLFSRDSLGNQLAASAVVILLAAVMAEWGRRYPVLRGSVAAVLFALTLTGWEVFNRTLGMDVGYDVVVWGYVLIVSIWDMVKKDRFCIPILAIGTAAQAVARLENQETLSFFLLLSVYLLVKSSGREGTARERFIRGSCLYSLAGVYLLAEGTTANGVLRMVWTAAVYGLEYASVILHDRSKIRDRFWNCTGMTVFLMMMGAFYSDPSLALWNMILCMAVFAGAYVMLYRSGCSWLHLAAAAAVLPLPMIAAARYGLNENQVYGATAALLILSGILFRRFRPVMVRREGESGGWDVDWFHILVIFVLIPMAWEAGRGWQCAYILLTALYVLQFAVLEHWKRAAFTLAAALAAAAFWRQPFIRWPEMLSLEIQLIPAAGFIWSLGRIWGDRKEITNLQTVLYCLCLGAMASDALSTGAVWDTLILEAVNLAVFLLAHMRKCMRWIRISGIIVILVALYMTKDFWLSLSWWVYLLAAGLGLIVFAAVNEMKKR
;
A
#
# COMPACT_ATOMS: atom_id res chain seq x y z
N MET A 1 -15.97 -39.10 -18.78
CA MET A 1 -17.31 -38.71 -18.30
C MET A 1 -17.32 -38.32 -16.80
N GLU A 2 -16.17 -38.00 -16.18
CA GLU A 2 -16.06 -37.94 -14.71
C GLU A 2 -15.90 -36.53 -14.10
N ARG A 3 -15.69 -35.49 -14.92
CA ARG A 3 -15.39 -34.13 -14.43
C ARG A 3 -16.60 -33.31 -13.95
N GLY A 4 -17.81 -33.89 -13.94
CA GLY A 4 -19.02 -33.21 -13.45
C GLY A 4 -19.14 -33.12 -11.92
N MET A 5 -18.52 -34.05 -11.18
CA MET A 5 -18.76 -34.23 -9.74
C MET A 5 -18.26 -33.09 -8.84
N GLY A 6 -17.30 -32.28 -9.29
CA GLY A 6 -16.64 -31.25 -8.46
C GLY A 6 -17.57 -30.13 -8.02
N MET A 7 -18.32 -29.54 -8.96
CA MET A 7 -19.24 -28.43 -8.64
C MET A 7 -20.50 -28.90 -7.91
N GLU A 8 -20.96 -30.14 -8.11
CA GLU A 8 -22.08 -30.68 -7.31
C GLU A 8 -21.71 -30.65 -5.82
N TRP A 9 -20.56 -31.21 -5.48
CA TRP A 9 -20.08 -31.25 -4.10
C TRP A 9 -19.81 -29.86 -3.55
N PHE A 10 -19.23 -28.95 -4.34
CA PHE A 10 -18.98 -27.59 -3.88
C PHE A 10 -20.26 -26.81 -3.61
N ILE A 11 -21.31 -26.94 -4.44
CA ILE A 11 -22.59 -26.25 -4.24
C ILE A 11 -23.46 -26.95 -3.20
N ILE A 12 -23.46 -28.29 -3.12
CA ILE A 12 -24.12 -29.02 -2.02
C ILE A 12 -23.48 -28.64 -0.69
N LEU A 13 -22.14 -28.54 -0.63
CA LEU A 13 -21.41 -28.07 0.54
C LEU A 13 -21.67 -26.58 0.81
N LEU A 14 -21.77 -25.74 -0.22
CA LEU A 14 -22.15 -24.33 -0.05
C LEU A 14 -23.57 -24.18 0.51
N ILE A 15 -24.53 -25.02 0.08
CA ILE A 15 -25.89 -25.03 0.64
C ILE A 15 -25.87 -25.57 2.08
N TRP A 16 -25.12 -26.65 2.34
CA TRP A 16 -24.88 -27.20 3.68
C TRP A 16 -24.07 -26.30 4.62
N LEU A 17 -23.40 -25.27 4.11
CA LEU A 17 -22.57 -24.36 4.91
C LEU A 17 -23.23 -22.97 5.01
N VAL A 18 -23.94 -22.50 3.98
CA VAL A 18 -24.73 -21.27 4.03
C VAL A 18 -26.03 -21.46 4.83
N ALA A 19 -26.70 -22.62 4.78
CA ALA A 19 -27.90 -22.85 5.59
C ALA A 19 -27.64 -22.76 7.10
N PRO A 20 -26.73 -23.54 7.71
CA PRO A 20 -26.45 -23.42 9.14
C PRO A 20 -25.74 -22.11 9.50
N PHE A 21 -25.04 -21.43 8.57
CA PHE A 21 -24.50 -20.08 8.86
C PHE A 21 -25.57 -18.98 8.73
N ALA A 22 -26.63 -19.17 7.95
CA ALA A 22 -27.81 -18.30 7.95
C ALA A 22 -28.65 -18.52 9.21
N GLU A 23 -28.77 -19.76 9.69
CA GLU A 23 -29.33 -20.07 11.02
C GLU A 23 -28.44 -19.52 12.14
N LEU A 24 -27.11 -19.69 12.07
CA LEU A 24 -26.18 -19.11 13.03
C LEU A 24 -26.25 -17.57 13.01
N ALA A 25 -26.37 -16.95 11.84
CA ALA A 25 -26.60 -15.51 11.72
C ALA A 25 -27.96 -15.09 12.28
N ALA A 26 -29.02 -15.88 12.10
CA ALA A 26 -30.32 -15.63 12.73
C ALA A 26 -30.24 -15.77 14.27
N ILE A 27 -29.52 -16.78 14.77
CA ILE A 27 -29.25 -17.00 16.22
C ILE A 27 -28.39 -15.88 16.79
N ILE A 28 -27.37 -15.41 16.07
CA ILE A 28 -26.53 -14.27 16.45
C ILE A 28 -27.34 -12.97 16.42
N VAL A 29 -28.17 -12.74 15.40
CA VAL A 29 -29.06 -11.56 15.34
C VAL A 29 -30.10 -11.59 16.45
N LEU A 30 -30.68 -12.76 16.76
CA LEU A 30 -31.55 -12.94 17.94
C LEU A 30 -30.78 -12.70 19.24
N SER A 31 -29.53 -13.16 19.34
CA SER A 31 -28.68 -12.96 20.52
C SER A 31 -28.19 -11.52 20.69
N VAL A 32 -27.97 -10.78 19.59
CA VAL A 32 -27.58 -9.37 19.55
C VAL A 32 -28.79 -8.45 19.74
N ALA A 33 -29.98 -8.88 19.31
CA ALA A 33 -31.24 -8.26 19.73
C ALA A 33 -31.44 -8.47 21.25
N ASN A 34 -31.27 -9.70 21.74
CA ASN A 34 -31.37 -10.03 23.16
C ASN A 34 -30.31 -9.29 24.01
N SER A 35 -29.08 -9.12 23.51
CA SER A 35 -28.05 -8.34 24.20
C SER A 35 -28.36 -6.85 24.20
N ARG A 36 -28.95 -6.28 23.13
CA ARG A 36 -29.48 -4.91 23.15
C ARG A 36 -30.66 -4.74 24.11
N TYR A 37 -31.57 -5.71 24.23
CA TYR A 37 -32.63 -5.67 25.25
C TYR A 37 -32.06 -5.80 26.67
N LYS A 38 -31.13 -6.74 26.93
CA LYS A 38 -30.44 -6.83 28.23
C LYS A 38 -29.67 -5.55 28.56
N LYS A 39 -28.96 -4.96 27.60
CA LYS A 39 -28.21 -3.71 27.82
C LYS A 39 -29.14 -2.55 28.12
N ARG A 40 -30.27 -2.44 27.41
CA ARG A 40 -31.26 -1.38 27.66
C ARG A 40 -32.04 -1.57 28.96
N ILE A 41 -32.27 -2.81 29.40
CA ILE A 41 -32.77 -3.12 30.74
C ILE A 41 -31.72 -2.70 31.79
N TRP A 42 -30.44 -3.05 31.60
CA TRP A 42 -29.37 -2.67 32.52
C TRP A 42 -29.14 -1.15 32.59
N GLU A 43 -29.26 -0.45 31.46
CA GLU A 43 -29.26 1.02 31.36
C GLU A 43 -30.45 1.61 32.15
N LEU A 44 -31.68 1.13 31.92
CA LEU A 44 -32.87 1.57 32.68
C LEU A 44 -32.76 1.28 34.19
N THR A 45 -32.32 0.08 34.59
CA THR A 45 -32.11 -0.26 36.02
C THR A 45 -31.02 0.59 36.65
N ARG A 46 -29.97 0.95 35.89
CA ARG A 46 -28.92 1.87 36.34
C ARG A 46 -29.42 3.32 36.43
N GLU A 47 -30.35 3.73 35.57
CA GLU A 47 -31.04 5.02 35.67
C GLU A 47 -31.99 5.06 36.89
N THR A 48 -32.73 3.99 37.17
CA THR A 48 -33.54 3.87 38.41
C THR A 48 -32.65 3.95 39.65
N TYR A 49 -31.61 3.11 39.72
CA TYR A 49 -30.68 3.11 40.85
C TYR A 49 -29.95 4.46 41.03
N LYS A 50 -29.66 5.18 39.93
CA LYS A 50 -29.15 6.56 39.99
C LYS A 50 -30.18 7.54 40.51
N ALA A 51 -31.45 7.45 40.11
CA ALA A 51 -32.51 8.30 40.65
C ALA A 51 -32.72 8.06 42.17
N ASP A 52 -32.65 6.80 42.61
CA ASP A 52 -32.72 6.42 44.02
C ASP A 52 -31.48 6.91 44.82
N THR A 53 -30.29 6.96 44.19
CA THR A 53 -29.07 7.46 44.85
C THR A 53 -28.98 8.99 44.84
N GLU A 54 -29.36 9.65 43.74
CA GLU A 54 -29.31 11.11 43.58
C GLU A 54 -30.46 11.83 44.31
N THR A 55 -31.49 11.10 44.77
CA THR A 55 -32.45 11.59 45.79
C THR A 55 -31.95 11.39 47.22
N GLN A 56 -30.91 10.58 47.46
CA GLN A 56 -30.40 10.25 48.78
C GLN A 56 -29.13 11.03 49.19
N ASP A 57 -28.33 11.53 48.24
CA ASP A 57 -27.09 12.28 48.53
C ASP A 57 -26.97 13.63 47.80
N LYS A 58 -27.76 14.60 48.28
CA LYS A 58 -27.54 16.05 48.13
C LYS A 58 -27.77 16.75 49.48
N GLY A 59 -26.99 16.35 50.49
CA GLY A 59 -26.92 17.11 51.74
C GLY A 59 -26.17 18.44 51.57
N PRO A 60 -26.20 19.34 52.58
CA PRO A 60 -25.26 20.44 52.74
C PRO A 60 -23.96 19.90 53.38
N ALA A 61 -23.10 19.14 52.71
CA ALA A 61 -22.32 19.43 51.49
C ALA A 61 -20.87 19.68 51.89
N ASP A 62 -19.94 18.81 51.47
CA ASP A 62 -18.54 19.22 51.33
C ASP A 62 -17.83 18.52 50.16
N ILE A 63 -17.47 19.38 49.21
CA ILE A 63 -16.49 19.32 48.12
C ILE A 63 -15.65 18.03 47.94
N LYS A 64 -15.86 17.37 46.78
CA LYS A 64 -14.88 16.81 45.80
C LYS A 64 -13.41 16.61 46.28
N ILE A 65 -12.69 15.55 45.87
CA ILE A 65 -12.33 15.19 44.47
C ILE A 65 -12.06 13.67 44.33
N GLN A 66 -12.30 13.10 43.15
CA GLN A 66 -11.95 11.72 42.78
C GLN A 66 -10.44 11.51 42.57
N HIS A 67 -9.94 10.30 42.85
CA HIS A 67 -8.77 9.79 42.13
C HIS A 67 -8.94 8.33 41.72
N GLU A 68 -8.90 8.08 40.41
CA GLU A 68 -8.81 6.75 39.82
C GLU A 68 -7.34 6.32 39.69
N ARG A 69 -7.07 5.02 39.85
CA ARG A 69 -6.39 4.12 38.87
C ARG A 69 -5.77 2.89 39.55
N PRO A 70 -5.28 1.87 38.81
CA PRO A 70 -5.37 1.67 37.35
C PRO A 70 -6.01 0.32 36.95
N ALA A 71 -6.07 0.07 35.64
CA ALA A 71 -5.70 -1.23 35.09
C ALA A 71 -4.37 -1.07 34.32
N ASP A 72 -3.49 -2.06 34.45
CA ASP A 72 -2.80 -2.82 33.39
C ASP A 72 -2.58 -2.12 32.02
N ILE A 73 -1.41 -2.21 31.36
CA ILE A 73 -0.20 -3.03 31.62
C ILE A 73 1.03 -2.44 30.87
N GLU A 74 2.17 -3.14 30.91
CA GLU A 74 3.29 -3.08 29.96
C GLU A 74 4.50 -2.17 30.29
N ILE A 75 5.58 -2.82 30.75
CA ILE A 75 6.97 -2.40 30.53
C ILE A 75 7.69 -3.61 29.94
N GLN A 76 8.35 -3.45 28.79
CA GLN A 76 9.46 -4.32 28.40
C GLN A 76 10.78 -3.57 28.56
N HIS A 77 11.61 -4.06 29.49
CA HIS A 77 13.03 -3.74 29.64
C HIS A 77 13.35 -2.26 30.00
N GLU A 78 14.49 -1.91 30.62
CA GLU A 78 15.60 -2.73 31.12
C GLU A 78 16.17 -2.20 32.46
N ARG A 79 17.19 -2.88 32.99
CA ARG A 79 17.77 -2.64 34.32
C ARG A 79 18.64 -1.36 34.36
N PRO A 80 18.40 -0.41 35.28
CA PRO A 80 19.32 0.70 35.53
C PRO A 80 20.39 0.37 36.59
N ALA A 81 21.48 1.13 36.58
CA ALA A 81 22.40 1.26 37.72
C ALA A 81 22.87 2.73 37.82
N ASP A 82 22.45 3.36 38.92
CA ASP A 82 23.12 4.38 39.73
C ASP A 82 23.61 5.74 39.16
N ALA A 83 23.46 6.75 40.03
CA ALA A 83 23.65 8.19 39.84
C ALA A 83 25.12 8.62 39.58
N GLU A 84 25.44 9.86 39.20
CA GLU A 84 25.41 11.02 40.11
C GLU A 84 25.58 12.44 39.46
N VAL A 85 24.81 13.42 39.98
CA VAL A 85 25.26 14.76 40.47
C VAL A 85 25.70 15.91 39.50
N ARG A 86 24.81 16.92 39.41
CA ARG A 86 24.98 18.42 39.52
C ARG A 86 25.27 19.38 38.33
N HIS A 87 24.85 20.64 38.61
CA HIS A 87 25.20 21.97 38.01
C HIS A 87 24.58 22.28 36.61
N GLU A 88 24.06 23.48 36.28
CA GLU A 88 23.82 24.72 37.07
C GLU A 88 22.76 25.69 36.44
N ARG A 89 22.65 26.91 37.01
CA ARG A 89 21.91 28.15 36.62
C ARG A 89 22.28 28.72 35.21
N PRO A 90 21.67 29.83 34.68
CA PRO A 90 20.55 30.68 35.16
C PRO A 90 19.54 31.18 34.06
N ALA A 91 18.66 32.13 34.45
CA ALA A 91 18.18 33.32 33.70
C ALA A 91 17.02 33.24 32.65
N ASP A 92 15.91 33.91 33.02
CA ASP A 92 15.20 35.01 32.32
C ASP A 92 14.84 34.93 30.81
N ALA A 93 13.53 35.03 30.49
CA ALA A 93 12.91 36.26 29.95
C ALA A 93 11.47 36.12 29.34
N VAL A 94 10.56 37.04 29.73
CA VAL A 94 9.63 37.83 28.86
C VAL A 94 8.37 37.18 28.18
N THR A 95 7.18 37.59 28.67
CA THR A 95 5.84 37.72 28.01
C THR A 95 5.03 36.45 27.59
N GLN A 96 3.68 36.45 27.44
CA GLN A 96 2.67 37.55 27.40
C GLN A 96 1.22 37.16 27.90
N HIS A 97 0.47 38.19 28.31
CA HIS A 97 -0.99 38.42 28.53
C HIS A 97 -2.06 37.65 27.67
N GLU A 98 -3.40 37.57 27.95
CA GLU A 98 -4.32 37.83 29.11
C GLU A 98 -5.83 37.58 28.73
N LYS A 99 -6.79 37.82 29.68
CA LYS A 99 -8.26 38.11 29.53
C LYS A 99 -9.20 36.94 29.15
N SER A 100 -10.52 36.88 29.45
CA SER A 100 -11.55 37.75 30.13
C SER A 100 -12.80 36.85 30.50
N THR A 101 -13.89 37.08 31.29
CA THR A 101 -14.48 37.96 32.35
C THR A 101 -16.05 38.03 32.19
N ALA A 102 -16.90 37.70 33.20
CA ALA A 102 -18.35 38.06 33.47
C ALA A 102 -19.09 36.97 34.33
N TRP A 103 -19.83 37.16 35.47
CA TRP A 103 -21.07 37.93 35.87
C TRP A 103 -22.43 37.26 35.45
N TYR A 104 -23.54 37.05 36.21
CA TYR A 104 -24.14 37.29 37.58
C TYR A 104 -25.03 36.05 38.00
N GLY A 105 -25.89 35.87 39.04
CA GLY A 105 -26.51 36.64 40.18
C GLY A 105 -28.02 37.00 39.99
N PRO A 106 -29.01 36.99 40.96
CA PRO A 106 -29.15 36.54 42.39
C PRO A 106 -30.26 35.42 42.57
N GLY A 107 -31.15 35.20 43.59
CA GLY A 107 -31.46 35.72 44.97
C GLY A 107 -32.85 35.27 45.58
N GLN A 108 -33.05 35.35 46.94
CA GLN A 108 -34.32 35.28 47.78
C GLN A 108 -35.17 33.97 47.89
N ALA A 109 -35.99 33.66 48.94
CA ALA A 109 -36.04 34.00 50.40
C ALA A 109 -37.08 33.17 51.26
N ILE A 110 -36.71 32.81 52.52
CA ILE A 110 -37.43 32.70 53.85
C ILE A 110 -38.93 32.26 53.99
N VAL A 111 -39.24 31.30 54.91
CA VAL A 111 -40.29 31.30 55.99
C VAL A 111 -39.95 30.26 57.11
N VAL A 112 -40.38 30.48 58.38
CA VAL A 112 -40.16 29.71 59.65
C VAL A 112 -41.43 29.81 60.55
N PRO A 113 -41.95 28.74 61.25
CA PRO A 113 -41.72 28.42 62.70
C PRO A 113 -41.53 26.89 62.99
N GLU A 114 -40.80 26.41 64.01
CA GLU A 114 -40.99 26.38 65.49
C GLU A 114 -42.08 25.41 66.03
N ASP A 115 -41.71 24.51 66.97
CA ASP A 115 -42.40 24.26 68.27
C ASP A 115 -41.71 23.18 69.18
N PHE A 116 -41.65 23.47 70.50
CA PHE A 116 -41.78 22.65 71.74
C PHE A 116 -41.58 21.09 71.75
N GLU A 117 -41.03 20.41 72.78
CA GLU A 117 -40.42 20.82 74.07
C GLU A 117 -39.41 19.75 74.67
N LYS A 118 -39.10 19.82 75.98
CA LYS A 118 -37.89 19.29 76.69
C LYS A 118 -37.99 17.85 77.27
N GLY A 119 -36.81 17.27 77.58
CA GLY A 119 -36.56 16.46 78.80
C GLY A 119 -36.21 14.98 78.60
N GLU A 120 -35.36 14.32 79.42
CA GLU A 120 -34.43 14.80 80.46
C GLU A 120 -33.45 13.65 80.91
N THR A 121 -32.13 13.92 81.09
CA THR A 121 -31.09 13.20 81.93
C THR A 121 -30.97 11.64 81.95
N ALA A 122 -29.83 10.95 82.16
CA ALA A 122 -28.39 11.22 82.45
C ALA A 122 -27.54 10.07 81.77
N CYS A 123 -26.20 9.91 81.82
CA CYS A 123 -25.15 10.32 82.77
C CYS A 123 -23.72 10.37 82.10
N GLN A 124 -22.65 10.54 82.89
CA GLN A 124 -21.22 10.79 82.53
C GLN A 124 -20.51 9.57 81.86
N VAL A 125 -19.65 9.68 80.81
CA VAL A 125 -18.33 10.36 80.61
C VAL A 125 -17.16 9.59 81.29
N PRO A 126 -16.12 9.10 80.55
CA PRO A 126 -15.03 9.87 79.87
C PRO A 126 -14.90 9.56 78.35
N GLU A 127 -14.50 10.47 77.44
CA GLU A 127 -13.25 11.24 77.23
C GLU A 127 -12.08 10.53 76.49
N ILE A 128 -12.07 10.66 75.14
CA ILE A 128 -11.11 11.49 74.34
C ILE A 128 -9.60 11.22 74.57
N PRO A 129 -8.79 10.89 73.52
CA PRO A 129 -8.46 11.91 72.50
C PRO A 129 -8.23 11.48 71.04
N HIS A 130 -8.60 12.39 70.13
CA HIS A 130 -7.94 12.59 68.83
C HIS A 130 -6.95 13.77 68.93
N LYS A 131 -5.82 13.72 68.20
CA LYS A 131 -5.30 14.91 67.50
C LYS A 131 -4.45 14.56 66.28
N GLN A 132 -4.52 15.40 65.25
CA GLN A 132 -3.72 15.36 64.02
C GLN A 132 -2.35 16.06 64.28
N THR A 133 -1.38 16.21 63.34
CA THR A 133 -1.38 16.19 61.86
C THR A 133 0.08 16.08 61.37
N ALA A 134 0.36 15.51 60.17
CA ALA A 134 1.28 16.12 59.19
C ALA A 134 1.46 15.31 57.87
N LEU A 135 1.37 16.05 56.76
CA LEU A 135 2.07 15.91 55.46
C LEU A 135 1.92 14.65 54.57
N VAL A 136 1.83 14.96 53.27
CA VAL A 136 1.56 14.06 52.14
C VAL A 136 2.71 13.08 51.87
N ARG A 137 2.36 11.83 51.57
CA ARG A 137 3.21 10.88 50.82
C ARG A 137 2.35 10.18 49.77
N ALA A 138 2.89 9.96 48.57
CA ALA A 138 2.16 9.33 47.47
C ALA A 138 1.67 7.92 47.86
N GLN A 139 0.49 7.54 47.37
CA GLN A 139 -0.09 6.22 47.60
C GLN A 139 0.75 5.16 46.88
N LYS A 140 1.64 4.51 47.64
CA LYS A 140 2.46 3.39 47.17
C LYS A 140 1.53 2.22 46.85
N ILE A 141 1.45 1.83 45.58
CA ILE A 141 0.76 0.61 45.16
C ILE A 141 1.44 -0.59 45.83
N ASP A 142 0.67 -1.41 46.55
CA ASP A 142 1.20 -2.58 47.23
C ASP A 142 1.60 -3.67 46.23
N GLY A 143 2.91 -3.82 46.01
CA GLY A 143 3.49 -4.80 45.06
C GLY A 143 3.11 -6.26 45.33
N GLY A 144 2.55 -6.57 46.50
CA GLY A 144 2.00 -7.88 46.84
C GLY A 144 0.60 -8.18 46.28
N PHE A 145 0.07 -7.40 45.34
CA PHE A 145 -1.11 -7.80 44.53
C PHE A 145 -0.66 -8.46 43.22
N PHE A 146 0.11 -7.73 42.39
CA PHE A 146 0.63 -8.22 41.10
C PHE A 146 1.42 -9.54 41.20
N GLN A 147 2.16 -9.76 42.28
CA GLN A 147 2.95 -10.99 42.47
C GLN A 147 2.11 -12.27 42.56
N GLY A 148 0.88 -12.20 43.10
CA GLY A 148 -0.01 -13.37 43.17
C GLY A 148 -0.58 -13.71 41.80
N THR A 149 -1.21 -12.72 41.16
CA THR A 149 -1.89 -12.90 39.86
C THR A 149 -0.94 -13.32 38.75
N ALA A 150 0.28 -12.76 38.69
CA ALA A 150 1.27 -13.14 37.69
C ALA A 150 1.73 -14.60 37.85
N ALA A 151 1.97 -15.05 39.09
CA ALA A 151 2.39 -16.41 39.39
C ALA A 151 1.27 -17.45 39.10
N LEU A 152 0.00 -17.08 39.35
CA LEU A 152 -1.17 -17.88 38.97
C LEU A 152 -1.26 -18.07 37.44
N VAL A 153 -1.18 -16.98 36.67
CA VAL A 153 -1.33 -17.00 35.20
C VAL A 153 -0.23 -17.84 34.53
N ILE A 154 1.04 -17.65 34.95
CA ILE A 154 2.18 -18.42 34.42
C ILE A 154 1.99 -19.93 34.66
N GLY A 155 1.51 -20.31 35.84
CA GLY A 155 1.26 -21.71 36.17
C GLY A 155 0.08 -22.33 35.42
N VAL A 156 -1.03 -21.59 35.24
CA VAL A 156 -2.18 -22.07 34.46
C VAL A 156 -1.79 -22.35 33.00
N ILE A 157 -0.91 -21.54 32.40
CA ILE A 157 -0.38 -21.78 31.05
C ILE A 157 0.37 -23.13 30.97
N PHE A 158 1.22 -23.45 31.94
CA PHE A 158 1.93 -24.73 31.98
C PHE A 158 0.98 -25.94 32.18
N VAL A 159 -0.13 -25.78 32.91
CA VAL A 159 -1.14 -26.84 33.08
C VAL A 159 -2.02 -27.02 31.82
N VAL A 160 -2.40 -25.92 31.14
CA VAL A 160 -3.19 -25.99 29.91
C VAL A 160 -2.41 -26.66 28.77
N LEU A 161 -1.08 -26.47 28.69
CA LEU A 161 -0.23 -27.22 27.76
C LEU A 161 -0.31 -28.74 27.97
N ALA A 162 -0.36 -29.21 29.22
CA ALA A 162 -0.50 -30.63 29.53
C ALA A 162 -1.91 -31.17 29.15
N GLY A 163 -2.97 -30.39 29.40
CA GLY A 163 -4.34 -30.75 29.02
C GLY A 163 -4.55 -30.84 27.49
N LEU A 164 -3.88 -29.98 26.72
CA LEU A 164 -3.93 -29.98 25.26
C LEU A 164 -3.36 -31.29 24.66
N ILE A 165 -2.31 -31.83 25.27
CA ILE A 165 -1.65 -33.09 24.87
C ILE A 165 -2.54 -34.31 25.17
N PHE A 166 -3.45 -34.22 26.14
CA PHE A 166 -4.41 -35.29 26.46
C PHE A 166 -5.57 -35.35 25.46
N ALA A 167 -6.13 -34.19 25.08
CA ALA A 167 -7.34 -34.09 24.27
C ALA A 167 -7.23 -34.70 22.85
N THR A 168 -6.02 -34.83 22.32
CA THR A 168 -5.74 -35.31 20.95
C THR A 168 -5.80 -36.83 20.78
N THR A 169 -6.15 -37.61 21.82
CA THR A 169 -5.84 -39.06 21.87
C THR A 169 -7.03 -40.04 21.84
N ALA A 170 -8.29 -39.61 22.07
CA ALA A 170 -9.35 -40.54 22.53
C ALA A 170 -10.64 -40.69 21.68
N TRP A 171 -10.85 -39.93 20.59
CA TRP A 171 -12.17 -39.78 19.95
C TRP A 171 -12.70 -40.98 19.13
N HIS A 172 -11.85 -41.91 18.70
CA HIS A 172 -12.16 -42.85 17.60
C HIS A 172 -13.08 -44.05 17.96
N VAL A 173 -13.40 -44.27 19.25
CA VAL A 173 -13.81 -45.60 19.77
C VAL A 173 -15.33 -45.92 19.65
N LEU A 174 -16.19 -44.97 19.28
CA LEU A 174 -17.66 -45.10 19.41
C LEU A 174 -18.39 -45.80 18.22
N PRO A 175 -19.37 -46.71 18.45
CA PRO A 175 -20.15 -47.38 17.40
C PRO A 175 -21.12 -46.50 16.58
N SER A 176 -21.51 -46.98 15.39
CA SER A 176 -22.36 -46.27 14.40
C SER A 176 -23.81 -46.05 14.86
N VAL A 177 -24.55 -47.10 15.21
CA VAL A 177 -25.97 -46.99 15.62
C VAL A 177 -26.12 -46.12 16.87
N CYS A 178 -25.19 -46.22 17.82
CA CYS A 178 -25.12 -45.33 18.97
C CYS A 178 -24.96 -43.86 18.57
N LYS A 179 -24.11 -43.54 17.58
CA LYS A 179 -23.98 -42.17 17.05
C LYS A 179 -25.30 -41.65 16.46
N VAL A 180 -26.06 -42.49 15.73
CA VAL A 180 -27.39 -42.11 15.21
C VAL A 180 -28.39 -41.85 16.35
N ILE A 181 -28.44 -42.76 17.33
CA ILE A 181 -29.37 -42.65 18.47
C ILE A 181 -29.02 -41.46 19.37
N MET A 182 -27.74 -41.12 19.54
CA MET A 182 -27.33 -39.90 20.26
C MET A 182 -27.75 -38.62 19.52
N VAL A 183 -27.70 -38.59 18.18
CA VAL A 183 -28.20 -37.46 17.39
C VAL A 183 -29.73 -37.35 17.46
N LEU A 184 -30.47 -38.46 17.32
CA LEU A 184 -31.92 -38.49 17.49
C LEU A 184 -32.34 -38.11 18.93
N GLY A 185 -31.57 -38.53 19.93
CA GLY A 185 -31.73 -38.09 21.32
C GLY A 185 -31.64 -36.57 21.47
N GLY A 186 -30.79 -35.91 20.68
CA GLY A 186 -30.76 -34.45 20.54
C GLY A 186 -32.09 -33.88 20.02
N SER A 187 -32.67 -34.44 18.94
CA SER A 187 -33.99 -34.01 18.43
C SER A 187 -35.07 -34.09 19.50
N GLY A 188 -35.16 -35.23 20.19
CA GLY A 188 -36.14 -35.44 21.26
C GLY A 188 -35.95 -34.50 22.44
N LEU A 189 -34.71 -34.27 22.87
CA LEU A 189 -34.36 -33.35 23.95
C LEU A 189 -34.76 -31.91 23.60
N PHE A 190 -34.50 -31.44 22.37
CA PHE A 190 -34.87 -30.09 21.96
C PHE A 190 -36.39 -29.92 21.75
N PHE A 191 -37.10 -30.86 21.13
CA PHE A 191 -38.57 -30.79 21.08
C PHE A 191 -39.22 -30.86 22.48
N GLY A 192 -38.64 -31.64 23.40
CA GLY A 192 -39.03 -31.66 24.81
C GLY A 192 -38.82 -30.30 25.49
N ALA A 193 -37.61 -29.74 25.36
CA ALA A 193 -37.26 -28.42 25.90
C ALA A 193 -38.12 -27.29 25.32
N SER A 194 -38.48 -27.36 24.04
CA SER A 194 -39.44 -26.44 23.39
C SER A 194 -40.79 -26.45 24.09
N ARG A 195 -41.41 -27.64 24.18
CA ARG A 195 -42.73 -27.81 24.81
C ARG A 195 -42.71 -27.45 26.29
N ALA A 196 -41.58 -27.66 26.97
CA ALA A 196 -41.38 -27.25 28.36
C ALA A 196 -41.27 -25.72 28.51
N ALA A 197 -40.48 -25.06 27.66
CA ALA A 197 -40.30 -23.61 27.65
C ALA A 197 -41.61 -22.86 27.34
N GLU A 198 -42.42 -23.35 26.40
CA GLU A 198 -43.75 -22.79 26.12
C GLU A 198 -44.72 -23.03 27.30
N LYS A 199 -44.84 -24.27 27.79
CA LYS A 199 -45.95 -24.64 28.70
C LYS A 199 -45.70 -24.31 30.18
N TYR A 200 -44.49 -24.51 30.69
CA TYR A 200 -44.18 -24.31 32.12
C TYR A 200 -43.57 -22.93 32.38
N PHE A 201 -42.60 -22.53 31.56
CA PHE A 201 -41.87 -21.25 31.74
C PHE A 201 -42.51 -20.06 31.02
N LYS A 202 -43.47 -20.30 30.11
CA LYS A 202 -44.15 -19.29 29.28
C LYS A 202 -43.20 -18.44 28.40
N ILE A 203 -42.02 -18.96 28.06
CA ILE A 203 -41.00 -18.24 27.27
C ILE A 203 -41.13 -18.62 25.79
N GLU A 204 -42.11 -18.03 25.11
CA GLU A 204 -42.47 -18.38 23.72
C GLU A 204 -41.28 -18.33 22.74
N ARG A 205 -40.39 -17.34 22.86
CA ARG A 205 -39.20 -17.21 21.99
C ARG A 205 -38.21 -18.37 22.15
N THR A 206 -38.03 -18.86 23.38
CA THR A 206 -37.19 -20.03 23.69
C THR A 206 -37.88 -21.32 23.24
N GLY A 207 -39.21 -21.38 23.38
CA GLY A 207 -40.05 -22.42 22.79
C GLY A 207 -39.86 -22.56 21.27
N GLN A 208 -39.98 -21.45 20.54
CA GLN A 208 -39.76 -21.37 19.09
C GLN A 208 -38.34 -21.81 18.69
N ALA A 209 -37.31 -21.31 19.37
CA ALA A 209 -35.91 -21.66 19.08
C ALA A 209 -35.65 -23.17 19.24
N PHE A 210 -36.08 -23.77 20.34
CA PHE A 210 -35.97 -25.21 20.56
C PHE A 210 -36.85 -26.04 19.59
N TYR A 211 -37.98 -25.51 19.11
CA TYR A 211 -38.82 -26.19 18.11
C TYR A 211 -38.12 -26.30 16.76
N ILE A 212 -37.51 -25.20 16.29
CA ILE A 212 -36.72 -25.17 15.05
C ILE A 212 -35.52 -26.12 15.18
N LEU A 213 -34.80 -26.07 16.30
CA LEU A 213 -33.66 -26.95 16.56
C LEU A 213 -34.06 -28.44 16.57
N GLY A 214 -35.22 -28.78 17.15
CA GLY A 214 -35.79 -30.12 17.07
C GLY A 214 -36.01 -30.57 15.62
N SER A 215 -36.60 -29.71 14.77
CA SER A 215 -36.85 -29.99 13.35
C SER A 215 -35.56 -30.15 12.52
N VAL A 216 -34.51 -29.37 12.80
CA VAL A 216 -33.20 -29.55 12.16
C VAL A 216 -32.57 -30.90 12.58
N PHE A 217 -32.65 -31.26 13.87
CA PHE A 217 -32.19 -32.58 14.32
C PHE A 217 -33.04 -33.75 13.78
N LEU A 218 -34.31 -33.52 13.39
CA LEU A 218 -35.14 -34.49 12.69
C LEU A 218 -34.61 -34.72 11.26
N PHE A 219 -34.31 -33.67 10.51
CA PHE A 219 -33.63 -33.75 9.21
C PHE A 219 -32.29 -34.51 9.31
N LEU A 220 -31.45 -34.16 10.30
CA LEU A 220 -30.18 -34.85 10.57
C LEU A 220 -30.38 -36.32 10.95
N THR A 221 -31.48 -36.69 11.59
CA THR A 221 -31.80 -38.10 11.88
C THR A 221 -32.13 -38.88 10.60
N ILE A 222 -32.95 -38.32 9.70
CA ILE A 222 -33.28 -38.95 8.41
C ILE A 222 -32.00 -39.13 7.56
N LEU A 223 -31.12 -38.12 7.55
CA LEU A 223 -29.82 -38.21 6.90
C LEU A 223 -28.91 -39.27 7.55
N ALA A 224 -28.79 -39.30 8.88
CA ALA A 224 -27.98 -40.30 9.56
C ALA A 224 -28.50 -41.73 9.32
N ALA A 225 -29.82 -41.91 9.32
CA ALA A 225 -30.45 -43.18 8.97
C ALA A 225 -30.15 -43.59 7.52
N GLY A 226 -30.29 -42.69 6.54
CA GLY A 226 -29.94 -42.96 5.14
C GLY A 226 -28.45 -43.19 4.88
N TYR A 227 -27.56 -42.59 5.69
CA TYR A 227 -26.11 -42.76 5.61
C TYR A 227 -25.66 -44.14 6.11
N PHE A 228 -26.24 -44.60 7.24
CA PHE A 228 -25.99 -45.93 7.79
C PHE A 228 -26.91 -47.02 7.21
N GLY A 229 -27.72 -46.72 6.18
CA GLY A 229 -28.52 -47.69 5.42
C GLY A 229 -29.84 -48.14 6.07
N LEU A 230 -30.29 -47.47 7.13
CA LEU A 230 -31.41 -47.87 7.97
C LEU A 230 -32.81 -47.60 7.35
N LEU A 231 -32.88 -46.93 6.20
CA LEU A 231 -34.14 -46.56 5.52
C LEU A 231 -34.51 -47.47 4.32
N GLY A 232 -33.75 -48.53 4.06
CA GLY A 232 -33.98 -49.45 2.94
C GLY A 232 -33.38 -49.00 1.60
N PRO A 233 -33.41 -49.86 0.57
CA PRO A 233 -32.57 -49.75 -0.63
C PRO A 233 -32.89 -48.55 -1.54
N GLU A 234 -34.14 -48.09 -1.57
CA GLU A 234 -34.52 -46.90 -2.34
C GLU A 234 -34.09 -45.58 -1.66
N PHE A 235 -33.78 -45.62 -0.36
CA PHE A 235 -33.46 -44.46 0.47
C PHE A 235 -32.02 -44.50 1.01
N ILE A 236 -31.09 -44.91 0.16
CA ILE A 236 -29.64 -44.91 0.45
C ILE A 236 -29.01 -43.58 0.01
N LEU A 237 -28.16 -42.99 0.87
CA LEU A 237 -27.45 -41.71 0.61
C LEU A 237 -26.26 -41.82 -0.36
N LYS A 238 -25.85 -43.05 -0.71
CA LYS A 238 -24.84 -43.37 -1.73
C LYS A 238 -25.51 -43.65 -3.08
N GLY A 239 -24.98 -43.09 -4.16
CA GLY A 239 -25.48 -43.29 -5.52
C GLY A 239 -26.58 -42.30 -5.95
N GLU A 240 -27.26 -42.59 -7.07
CA GLU A 240 -28.22 -41.65 -7.69
C GLU A 240 -29.44 -41.34 -6.81
N ASN A 241 -29.90 -42.31 -6.02
CA ASN A 241 -31.11 -42.17 -5.19
C ASN A 241 -30.96 -41.16 -4.02
N ARG A 242 -29.74 -40.62 -3.78
CA ARG A 242 -29.44 -39.60 -2.75
C ARG A 242 -30.46 -38.45 -2.70
N TYR A 243 -30.94 -37.98 -3.86
CA TYR A 243 -31.89 -36.87 -3.93
C TYR A 243 -33.29 -37.23 -3.45
N ARG A 244 -33.69 -38.51 -3.49
CA ARG A 244 -34.96 -39.00 -2.91
C ARG A 244 -34.93 -38.96 -1.38
N VAL A 245 -33.79 -39.31 -0.76
CA VAL A 245 -33.57 -39.20 0.70
C VAL A 245 -33.61 -37.74 1.14
N LEU A 246 -32.92 -36.87 0.41
CA LEU A 246 -32.88 -35.43 0.68
C LEU A 246 -34.27 -34.79 0.54
N LEU A 247 -35.02 -35.14 -0.50
CA LEU A 247 -36.40 -34.70 -0.72
C LEU A 247 -37.35 -35.19 0.38
N ALA A 248 -37.26 -36.46 0.79
CA ALA A 248 -38.07 -36.99 1.89
C ALA A 248 -37.76 -36.28 3.23
N GLY A 249 -36.48 -36.04 3.51
CA GLY A 249 -36.03 -35.28 4.69
C GLY A 249 -36.49 -33.82 4.67
N SER A 250 -36.39 -33.13 3.53
CA SER A 250 -36.83 -31.74 3.42
C SER A 250 -38.35 -31.63 3.55
N ILE A 251 -39.12 -32.48 2.86
CA ILE A 251 -40.59 -32.49 2.95
C ILE A 251 -41.05 -32.80 4.40
N ALA A 252 -40.45 -33.76 5.09
CA ALA A 252 -40.78 -34.04 6.49
C ALA A 252 -40.53 -32.84 7.41
N THR A 253 -39.43 -32.12 7.19
CA THR A 253 -39.06 -30.90 7.93
C THR A 253 -40.01 -29.75 7.59
N GLU A 254 -40.34 -29.57 6.31
CA GLU A 254 -41.15 -28.48 5.80
C GLU A 254 -42.62 -28.61 6.23
N ILE A 255 -43.16 -29.84 6.24
CA ILE A 255 -44.48 -30.13 6.81
C ILE A 255 -44.52 -29.76 8.31
N ALA A 256 -43.47 -30.08 9.06
CA ALA A 256 -43.37 -29.73 10.48
C ALA A 256 -43.30 -28.20 10.70
N LEU A 257 -42.65 -27.46 9.79
CA LEU A 257 -42.57 -25.99 9.86
C LEU A 257 -43.88 -25.31 9.43
N PHE A 258 -44.44 -25.61 8.26
CA PHE A 258 -45.72 -25.04 7.82
C PHE A 258 -46.87 -25.31 8.80
N SER A 259 -46.87 -26.46 9.48
CA SER A 259 -47.88 -26.81 10.50
C SER A 259 -48.01 -25.79 11.65
N LYS A 260 -47.02 -24.92 11.85
CA LYS A 260 -47.03 -23.88 12.90
C LYS A 260 -47.12 -22.44 12.36
N ILE A 261 -47.10 -22.23 11.03
CA ILE A 261 -46.97 -20.90 10.42
C ILE A 261 -48.07 -19.91 10.86
N ARG A 262 -49.33 -20.38 10.91
CA ARG A 262 -50.50 -19.60 11.40
C ARG A 262 -50.46 -19.30 12.90
N ARG A 263 -49.70 -20.08 13.69
CA ARG A 263 -49.68 -19.99 15.16
C ARG A 263 -48.54 -19.12 15.69
N PHE A 264 -47.37 -19.13 15.04
CA PHE A 264 -46.22 -18.34 15.52
C PHE A 264 -46.22 -16.88 15.05
N HIS A 265 -47.02 -16.50 14.04
CA HIS A 265 -47.21 -15.10 13.57
C HIS A 265 -45.89 -14.30 13.45
N ASN A 266 -44.83 -14.96 12.98
CA ASN A 266 -43.48 -14.42 12.96
C ASN A 266 -42.93 -14.40 11.53
N LYS A 267 -42.67 -13.19 11.02
CA LYS A 267 -42.17 -12.95 9.66
C LYS A 267 -40.87 -13.69 9.34
N VAL A 268 -39.99 -13.89 10.33
CA VAL A 268 -38.74 -14.66 10.17
C VAL A 268 -39.06 -16.14 9.94
N TYR A 269 -40.04 -16.67 10.66
CA TYR A 269 -40.48 -18.06 10.55
C TYR A 269 -41.15 -18.32 9.18
N THR A 270 -42.07 -17.44 8.77
CA THR A 270 -42.71 -17.50 7.44
C THR A 270 -41.67 -17.51 6.32
N ARG A 271 -40.65 -16.65 6.38
CA ARG A 271 -39.56 -16.63 5.39
C ARG A 271 -38.76 -17.94 5.38
N ALA A 272 -38.48 -18.54 6.54
CA ALA A 272 -37.75 -19.81 6.60
C ALA A 272 -38.50 -20.94 5.85
N CYS A 273 -39.82 -21.05 6.05
CA CYS A 273 -40.65 -22.04 5.33
C CYS A 273 -40.63 -21.80 3.79
N LEU A 274 -40.70 -20.53 3.36
CA LEU A 274 -40.62 -20.18 1.93
C LEU A 274 -39.27 -20.59 1.31
N TRP A 275 -38.16 -20.44 2.05
CA TRP A 275 -36.85 -20.93 1.62
C TRP A 275 -36.75 -22.46 1.59
N GLY A 276 -37.33 -23.17 2.56
CA GLY A 276 -37.31 -24.63 2.57
C GLY A 276 -38.19 -25.28 1.47
N MET A 277 -39.23 -24.58 0.97
CA MET A 277 -39.86 -24.95 -0.30
C MET A 277 -38.89 -24.86 -1.49
N THR A 278 -37.99 -23.87 -1.53
CA THR A 278 -36.97 -23.77 -2.58
C THR A 278 -35.96 -24.91 -2.47
N VAL A 279 -35.51 -25.26 -1.27
CA VAL A 279 -34.64 -26.43 -1.03
C VAL A 279 -35.31 -27.72 -1.50
N SER A 280 -36.60 -27.89 -1.21
CA SER A 280 -37.40 -29.03 -1.68
C SER A 280 -37.57 -29.05 -3.20
N MET A 281 -37.72 -27.88 -3.85
CA MET A 281 -37.73 -27.77 -5.31
C MET A 281 -36.39 -28.18 -5.94
N CYS A 282 -35.26 -27.78 -5.34
CA CYS A 282 -33.93 -28.23 -5.77
C CYS A 282 -33.78 -29.76 -5.68
N PHE A 283 -34.23 -30.37 -4.57
CA PHE A 283 -34.21 -31.83 -4.43
C PHE A 283 -35.19 -32.54 -5.38
N LEU A 284 -36.31 -31.91 -5.75
CA LEU A 284 -37.21 -32.42 -6.78
C LEU A 284 -36.54 -32.42 -8.17
N MET A 285 -35.82 -31.36 -8.55
CA MET A 285 -35.06 -31.33 -9.82
C MET A 285 -33.99 -32.43 -9.87
N GLY A 286 -33.31 -32.68 -8.74
CA GLY A 286 -32.37 -33.80 -8.59
C GLY A 286 -33.05 -35.18 -8.65
N ALA A 287 -34.25 -35.33 -8.08
CA ALA A 287 -35.02 -36.58 -8.14
C ALA A 287 -35.56 -36.88 -9.55
N LEU A 288 -35.80 -35.86 -10.37
CA LEU A 288 -36.14 -35.96 -11.80
C LEU A 288 -34.93 -36.26 -12.72
N LYS A 289 -33.72 -36.43 -12.16
CA LYS A 289 -32.47 -36.70 -12.89
C LYS A 289 -32.07 -35.63 -13.93
N LEU A 290 -32.50 -34.38 -13.75
CA LEU A 290 -32.05 -33.27 -14.61
C LEU A 290 -30.55 -33.02 -14.44
N LYS A 291 -29.84 -32.71 -15.53
CA LYS A 291 -28.44 -32.25 -15.44
C LYS A 291 -28.40 -30.84 -14.85
N TRP A 292 -27.25 -30.42 -14.33
CA TRP A 292 -27.10 -29.09 -13.71
C TRP A 292 -27.51 -27.90 -14.60
N PRO A 293 -27.16 -27.84 -15.91
CA PRO A 293 -27.62 -26.75 -16.77
C PRO A 293 -29.15 -26.66 -16.85
N ASP A 294 -29.82 -27.81 -17.01
CA ASP A 294 -31.27 -27.95 -17.15
C ASP A 294 -32.00 -27.64 -15.83
N CYS A 295 -31.44 -28.12 -14.72
CA CYS A 295 -31.88 -27.82 -13.36
C CYS A 295 -31.82 -26.30 -13.09
N MET A 296 -30.73 -25.63 -13.47
CA MET A 296 -30.61 -24.17 -13.33
C MET A 296 -31.61 -23.41 -14.21
N ASN A 297 -31.84 -23.86 -15.46
CA ASN A 297 -32.84 -23.28 -16.35
C ASN A 297 -34.26 -23.46 -15.77
N GLY A 298 -34.57 -24.62 -15.20
CA GLY A 298 -35.83 -24.91 -14.50
C GLY A 298 -36.02 -24.05 -13.24
N MET A 299 -34.99 -23.86 -12.43
CA MET A 299 -35.02 -22.96 -11.27
C MET A 299 -35.16 -21.49 -11.68
N MET A 300 -34.60 -21.09 -12.83
CA MET A 300 -34.76 -19.74 -13.40
C MET A 300 -36.22 -19.51 -13.85
N TYR A 301 -36.82 -20.51 -14.52
CA TYR A 301 -38.24 -20.49 -14.89
C TYR A 301 -39.16 -20.42 -13.66
N TYR A 302 -38.93 -21.27 -12.65
CA TYR A 302 -39.62 -21.22 -11.36
C TYR A 302 -39.53 -19.82 -10.71
N SER A 303 -38.33 -19.24 -10.67
CA SER A 303 -38.11 -17.93 -10.05
C SER A 303 -38.73 -16.76 -10.84
N PHE A 304 -38.78 -16.87 -12.17
CA PHE A 304 -39.55 -15.93 -13.00
C PHE A 304 -41.05 -16.04 -12.75
N LEU A 305 -41.60 -17.27 -12.62
CA LEU A 305 -43.01 -17.48 -12.27
C LEU A 305 -43.35 -16.93 -10.87
N LEU A 306 -42.47 -17.04 -9.89
CA LEU A 306 -42.67 -16.44 -8.55
C LEU A 306 -42.81 -14.90 -8.63
N ILE A 307 -41.95 -14.22 -9.40
CA ILE A 307 -42.07 -12.78 -9.63
C ILE A 307 -43.33 -12.43 -10.44
N GLY A 308 -43.63 -13.20 -11.48
CA GLY A 308 -44.83 -13.01 -12.31
C GLY A 308 -46.11 -13.13 -11.49
N GLY A 309 -46.25 -14.19 -10.69
CA GLY A 309 -47.40 -14.41 -9.81
C GLY A 309 -47.57 -13.32 -8.75
N ASN A 310 -46.47 -12.87 -8.12
CA ASN A 310 -46.46 -11.73 -7.20
C ASN A 310 -46.95 -10.44 -7.88
N GLU A 311 -46.45 -10.13 -9.08
CA GLU A 311 -46.86 -8.92 -9.83
C GLU A 311 -48.32 -8.99 -10.34
N VAL A 312 -48.79 -10.17 -10.76
CA VAL A 312 -50.19 -10.39 -11.14
C VAL A 312 -51.12 -10.24 -9.93
N TYR A 313 -50.79 -10.85 -8.79
CA TYR A 313 -51.55 -10.69 -7.55
C TYR A 313 -51.59 -9.22 -7.11
N ARG A 314 -50.45 -8.53 -7.11
CA ARG A 314 -50.33 -7.11 -6.74
C ARG A 314 -51.15 -6.18 -7.64
N ARG A 315 -51.28 -6.50 -8.93
CA ARG A 315 -52.18 -5.76 -9.84
C ARG A 315 -53.65 -6.02 -9.52
N LYS A 316 -54.01 -7.23 -9.07
CA LYS A 316 -55.38 -7.56 -8.68
C LYS A 316 -55.77 -6.95 -7.33
N SER A 317 -54.93 -7.04 -6.29
CA SER A 317 -55.19 -6.41 -4.99
C SER A 317 -55.20 -4.89 -5.07
N GLY A 318 -54.36 -4.30 -5.95
CA GLY A 318 -54.42 -2.87 -6.29
C GLY A 318 -55.73 -2.40 -6.94
N LEU A 319 -56.62 -3.31 -7.35
CA LEU A 319 -57.98 -3.02 -7.84
C LEU A 319 -59.10 -3.36 -6.83
N GLN A 320 -58.80 -4.11 -5.76
CA GLN A 320 -59.79 -4.52 -4.75
C GLN A 320 -59.51 -3.84 -3.41
N GLY A 321 -60.09 -2.65 -3.21
CA GLY A 321 -60.00 -1.91 -1.96
C GLY A 321 -60.96 -2.42 -0.88
N SER A 322 -60.49 -2.41 0.37
CA SER A 322 -61.20 -2.81 1.60
C SER A 322 -61.43 -4.33 1.77
N MET A 323 -60.66 -4.94 2.68
CA MET A 323 -60.80 -6.33 3.12
C MET A 323 -60.88 -6.35 4.65
N ASN A 324 -62.00 -6.86 5.18
CA ASN A 324 -62.31 -6.81 6.63
C ASN A 324 -62.06 -8.14 7.36
N ASP A 325 -61.92 -9.26 6.64
CA ASP A 325 -61.87 -10.60 7.23
C ASP A 325 -60.50 -10.94 7.86
N PRO A 326 -60.44 -11.68 8.99
CA PRO A 326 -59.16 -12.10 9.57
C PRO A 326 -58.36 -13.05 8.67
N ALA A 327 -59.03 -13.85 7.84
CA ALA A 327 -58.39 -14.73 6.87
C ALA A 327 -57.69 -13.92 5.76
N ASP A 328 -58.38 -12.90 5.23
CA ASP A 328 -57.86 -11.98 4.24
C ASP A 328 -56.63 -11.22 4.74
N ARG A 329 -56.66 -10.78 6.01
CA ARG A 329 -55.51 -10.11 6.65
C ARG A 329 -54.27 -11.03 6.75
N PHE A 330 -54.48 -12.30 7.07
CA PHE A 330 -53.39 -13.30 7.06
C PHE A 330 -52.86 -13.54 5.64
N ILE A 331 -53.74 -13.56 4.62
CA ILE A 331 -53.35 -13.74 3.22
C ILE A 331 -52.53 -12.54 2.73
N ASP A 332 -52.92 -11.30 3.02
CA ASP A 332 -52.15 -10.11 2.62
C ASP A 332 -50.79 -10.03 3.33
N GLU A 333 -50.72 -10.31 4.64
CA GLU A 333 -49.43 -10.38 5.34
C GLU A 333 -48.53 -11.50 4.80
N PHE A 334 -49.09 -12.68 4.51
CA PHE A 334 -48.37 -13.77 3.86
C PHE A 334 -47.88 -13.39 2.45
N MET A 335 -48.72 -12.72 1.65
CA MET A 335 -48.37 -12.28 0.30
C MET A 335 -47.35 -11.14 0.29
N GLY A 336 -47.33 -10.29 1.33
CA GLY A 336 -46.27 -9.31 1.55
C GLY A 336 -44.90 -9.97 1.80
N GLU A 337 -44.86 -11.00 2.66
CA GLU A 337 -43.63 -11.76 2.91
C GLU A 337 -43.22 -12.63 1.71
N PHE A 338 -44.18 -13.27 1.02
CA PHE A 338 -43.97 -13.95 -0.26
C PHE A 338 -43.41 -13.01 -1.32
N GLY A 339 -43.90 -11.77 -1.38
CA GLY A 339 -43.44 -10.76 -2.34
C GLY A 339 -41.99 -10.31 -2.10
N LEU A 340 -41.48 -10.40 -0.87
CA LEU A 340 -40.06 -10.23 -0.55
C LEU A 340 -39.25 -11.47 -0.91
N PHE A 341 -39.74 -12.66 -0.55
CA PHE A 341 -39.11 -13.95 -0.87
C PHE A 341 -38.94 -14.14 -2.38
N ALA A 342 -39.98 -13.94 -3.19
CA ALA A 342 -39.95 -14.11 -4.65
C ALA A 342 -38.87 -13.23 -5.32
N VAL A 343 -38.68 -12.00 -4.81
CA VAL A 343 -37.63 -11.10 -5.30
C VAL A 343 -36.23 -11.58 -4.87
N LEU A 344 -36.05 -12.03 -3.63
CA LEU A 344 -34.76 -12.56 -3.16
C LEU A 344 -34.38 -13.84 -3.91
N GLN A 345 -35.32 -14.78 -4.07
CA GLN A 345 -35.15 -16.04 -4.78
C GLN A 345 -34.74 -15.81 -6.24
N PHE A 346 -35.41 -14.89 -6.93
CA PHE A 346 -35.02 -14.47 -8.28
C PHE A 346 -33.59 -13.94 -8.34
N TRP A 347 -33.15 -13.11 -7.39
CA TRP A 347 -31.77 -12.58 -7.40
C TRP A 347 -30.71 -13.64 -7.11
N ILE A 348 -30.99 -14.63 -6.26
CA ILE A 348 -30.06 -15.77 -6.06
C ILE A 348 -29.93 -16.59 -7.34
N ILE A 349 -31.03 -17.00 -7.97
CA ILE A 349 -30.98 -17.82 -9.19
C ILE A 349 -30.44 -17.01 -10.39
N SER A 350 -30.79 -15.73 -10.51
CA SER A 350 -30.18 -14.83 -11.50
C SER A 350 -28.67 -14.69 -11.30
N GLY A 351 -28.18 -14.64 -10.04
CA GLY A 351 -26.76 -14.68 -9.72
C GLY A 351 -26.08 -15.99 -10.13
N MET A 352 -26.75 -17.14 -9.92
CA MET A 352 -26.26 -18.44 -10.41
C MET A 352 -26.25 -18.52 -11.94
N MET A 353 -27.27 -17.99 -12.62
CA MET A 353 -27.30 -17.90 -14.09
C MET A 353 -26.20 -16.97 -14.61
N ALA A 354 -25.93 -15.84 -13.96
CA ALA A 354 -24.79 -14.99 -14.29
C ALA A 354 -23.45 -15.72 -14.11
N TYR A 355 -23.30 -16.54 -13.06
CA TYR A 355 -22.13 -17.42 -12.93
C TYR A 355 -22.03 -18.45 -14.07
N LYS A 356 -23.15 -19.06 -14.50
CA LYS A 356 -23.18 -19.97 -15.67
C LYS A 356 -22.75 -19.26 -16.97
N ALA A 357 -23.18 -18.03 -17.18
CA ALA A 357 -22.73 -17.20 -18.31
C ALA A 357 -21.22 -16.88 -18.23
N VAL A 358 -20.73 -16.48 -17.05
CA VAL A 358 -19.31 -16.16 -16.84
C VAL A 358 -18.43 -17.41 -16.98
N ALA A 359 -18.85 -18.56 -16.46
CA ALA A 359 -18.13 -19.83 -16.60
C ALA A 359 -18.07 -20.31 -18.06
N GLY A 360 -19.15 -20.13 -18.82
CA GLY A 360 -19.17 -20.36 -20.27
C GLY A 360 -18.21 -19.43 -21.00
N GLY A 361 -18.32 -18.11 -20.79
CA GLY A 361 -17.46 -17.10 -21.43
C GLY A 361 -15.97 -17.24 -21.09
N ILE A 362 -15.62 -17.59 -19.85
CA ILE A 362 -14.23 -17.86 -19.46
C ILE A 362 -13.69 -19.13 -20.14
N GLY A 363 -14.50 -20.20 -20.22
CA GLY A 363 -14.13 -21.40 -20.97
C GLY A 363 -13.95 -21.15 -22.48
N PHE A 364 -14.70 -20.20 -23.03
CA PHE A 364 -14.65 -19.78 -24.43
C PHE A 364 -13.40 -18.92 -24.73
N ILE A 365 -13.05 -17.97 -23.86
CA ILE A 365 -11.89 -17.07 -24.03
C ILE A 365 -10.54 -17.82 -23.86
N ILE A 366 -10.48 -18.89 -23.06
CA ILE A 366 -9.26 -19.69 -22.81
C ILE A 366 -9.10 -20.80 -23.89
N GLY A 367 -9.59 -20.53 -25.10
CA GLY A 367 -9.78 -21.48 -26.20
C GLY A 367 -8.53 -22.02 -26.92
N ILE A 368 -7.51 -22.48 -26.18
CA ILE A 368 -6.38 -23.25 -26.74
C ILE A 368 -6.36 -24.71 -26.28
N LEU A 369 -6.92 -25.09 -25.12
CA LEU A 369 -6.75 -26.47 -24.60
C LEU A 369 -7.89 -27.08 -23.76
N PHE A 370 -9.17 -26.67 -23.87
CA PHE A 370 -10.27 -27.52 -23.39
C PHE A 370 -11.50 -27.50 -24.29
N LEU A 371 -12.01 -28.72 -24.58
CA LEU A 371 -13.33 -28.94 -25.17
C LEU A 371 -14.43 -28.28 -24.32
N GLY A 372 -15.44 -27.75 -25.00
CA GLY A 372 -16.55 -27.02 -24.38
C GLY A 372 -17.19 -27.80 -23.22
N ILE A 373 -17.17 -27.20 -22.02
CA ILE A 373 -17.70 -27.84 -20.80
C ILE A 373 -19.24 -27.92 -20.85
N TRP A 374 -19.86 -27.00 -21.58
CA TRP A 374 -21.30 -26.94 -21.81
C TRP A 374 -21.58 -26.52 -23.26
N GLU A 375 -22.42 -27.27 -23.97
CA GLU A 375 -23.03 -26.80 -25.22
C GLU A 375 -24.02 -25.68 -24.89
N VAL A 376 -24.01 -24.59 -25.66
CA VAL A 376 -24.98 -23.50 -25.50
C VAL A 376 -26.29 -23.91 -26.14
N THR A 377 -27.27 -24.29 -25.32
CA THR A 377 -28.58 -24.72 -25.80
C THR A 377 -29.53 -23.54 -25.99
N PHE A 378 -30.53 -23.71 -26.85
CA PHE A 378 -31.66 -22.76 -26.98
C PHE A 378 -32.34 -22.47 -25.62
N TRP A 379 -32.38 -23.46 -24.72
CA TRP A 379 -32.95 -23.31 -23.38
C TRP A 379 -32.13 -22.39 -22.47
N ASP A 380 -30.81 -22.30 -22.67
CA ASP A 380 -29.94 -21.38 -21.93
C ASP A 380 -30.20 -19.94 -22.36
N THR A 381 -30.27 -19.68 -23.66
CA THR A 381 -30.61 -18.35 -24.21
C THR A 381 -32.03 -17.94 -23.84
N LEU A 382 -32.99 -18.87 -23.79
CA LEU A 382 -34.33 -18.62 -23.25
C LEU A 382 -34.27 -18.28 -21.75
N ALA A 383 -33.48 -18.99 -20.94
CA ALA A 383 -33.32 -18.71 -19.52
C ALA A 383 -32.64 -17.35 -19.25
N PHE A 384 -31.67 -16.95 -20.09
CA PHE A 384 -31.09 -15.60 -20.07
C PHE A 384 -32.10 -14.53 -20.51
N GLY A 385 -32.98 -14.83 -21.48
CA GLY A 385 -34.10 -13.98 -21.86
C GLY A 385 -35.10 -13.77 -20.70
N LEU A 386 -35.46 -14.84 -19.98
CA LEU A 386 -36.30 -14.76 -18.78
C LEU A 386 -35.62 -14.00 -17.62
N MET A 387 -34.30 -14.15 -17.48
CA MET A 387 -33.51 -13.33 -16.55
C MET A 387 -33.56 -11.85 -16.92
N ALA A 388 -33.35 -11.50 -18.19
CA ALA A 388 -33.42 -10.12 -18.69
C ALA A 388 -34.82 -9.50 -18.61
N ALA A 389 -35.88 -10.30 -18.86
CA ALA A 389 -37.26 -9.87 -18.67
C ALA A 389 -37.60 -9.66 -17.18
N GLY A 390 -37.15 -10.56 -16.31
CA GLY A 390 -37.35 -10.44 -14.86
C GLY A 390 -36.59 -9.24 -14.26
N THR A 391 -35.34 -9.01 -14.68
CA THR A 391 -34.58 -7.81 -14.26
C THR A 391 -35.28 -6.54 -14.75
N ALA A 392 -35.78 -6.50 -15.99
CA ALA A 392 -36.53 -5.38 -16.54
C ALA A 392 -37.79 -5.07 -15.72
N LEU A 393 -38.59 -6.09 -15.35
CA LEU A 393 -39.79 -5.91 -14.52
C LEU A 393 -39.47 -5.27 -13.17
N VAL A 394 -38.41 -5.73 -12.48
CA VAL A 394 -38.02 -5.16 -11.18
C VAL A 394 -37.35 -3.79 -11.34
N ALA A 395 -36.59 -3.55 -12.42
CA ALA A 395 -35.95 -2.27 -12.72
C ALA A 395 -36.97 -1.18 -13.07
N LEU A 396 -38.01 -1.49 -13.87
CA LEU A 396 -39.13 -0.58 -14.15
C LEU A 396 -39.89 -0.18 -12.87
N ARG A 397 -40.03 -1.13 -11.92
CA ARG A 397 -40.70 -0.91 -10.62
C ARG A 397 -39.86 -0.08 -9.65
N ARG A 398 -38.56 -0.35 -9.50
CA ARG A 398 -37.70 0.36 -8.52
C ARG A 398 -37.06 1.63 -9.05
N ARG A 399 -36.82 1.73 -10.37
CA ARG A 399 -36.14 2.83 -11.09
C ARG A 399 -34.73 3.23 -10.59
N SER A 400 -34.17 2.55 -9.59
CA SER A 400 -32.86 2.85 -9.02
C SER A 400 -31.71 2.55 -10.01
N PRO A 401 -30.59 3.29 -9.94
CA PRO A 401 -29.51 3.21 -10.94
C PRO A 401 -28.84 1.83 -11.01
N GLU A 402 -28.75 1.14 -9.87
CA GLU A 402 -28.25 -0.23 -9.74
C GLU A 402 -29.07 -1.20 -10.60
N MET A 403 -30.40 -1.15 -10.49
CA MET A 403 -31.31 -2.07 -11.18
C MET A 403 -31.34 -1.81 -12.68
N LYS A 404 -31.14 -0.55 -13.10
CA LYS A 404 -30.89 -0.20 -14.51
C LYS A 404 -29.58 -0.80 -15.03
N MET A 405 -28.49 -0.71 -14.27
CA MET A 405 -27.20 -1.33 -14.64
C MET A 405 -27.33 -2.85 -14.75
N LEU A 406 -28.03 -3.46 -13.80
CA LEU A 406 -28.26 -4.90 -13.74
C LEU A 406 -29.16 -5.40 -14.87
N HIS A 407 -30.13 -4.59 -15.31
CA HIS A 407 -30.88 -4.82 -16.54
C HIS A 407 -29.96 -4.79 -17.78
N SER A 408 -29.15 -3.74 -18.00
CA SER A 408 -28.21 -3.69 -19.11
C SER A 408 -27.22 -4.86 -19.12
N LEU A 409 -26.74 -5.29 -17.94
CA LEU A 409 -25.89 -6.48 -17.80
C LEU A 409 -26.62 -7.77 -18.23
N SER A 410 -27.89 -7.95 -17.84
CA SER A 410 -28.67 -9.11 -18.28
C SER A 410 -29.02 -9.09 -19.77
N MET A 411 -29.28 -7.91 -20.36
CA MET A 411 -29.46 -7.74 -21.80
C MET A 411 -28.18 -8.07 -22.58
N MET A 412 -27.03 -7.62 -22.08
CA MET A 412 -25.69 -7.92 -22.62
C MET A 412 -25.41 -9.44 -22.64
N ILE A 413 -25.70 -10.15 -21.53
CA ILE A 413 -25.60 -11.63 -21.50
C ILE A 413 -26.53 -12.24 -22.55
N PHE A 414 -27.78 -11.80 -22.62
CA PHE A 414 -28.76 -12.30 -23.57
C PHE A 414 -28.32 -12.09 -25.04
N PHE A 415 -27.80 -10.93 -25.42
CA PHE A 415 -27.35 -10.66 -26.79
C PHE A 415 -26.17 -11.54 -27.20
N GLN A 416 -25.16 -11.71 -26.34
CA GLN A 416 -24.01 -12.54 -26.68
C GLN A 416 -24.40 -14.01 -26.86
N TYR A 417 -25.22 -14.53 -25.94
CA TYR A 417 -25.73 -15.90 -26.03
C TYR A 417 -26.73 -16.11 -27.18
N ALA A 418 -27.49 -15.08 -27.56
CA ALA A 418 -28.29 -15.11 -28.79
C ALA A 418 -27.40 -15.16 -30.05
N GLY A 419 -26.26 -14.47 -30.08
CA GLY A 419 -25.27 -14.55 -31.15
C GLY A 419 -24.69 -15.96 -31.31
N PHE A 420 -24.33 -16.62 -30.21
CA PHE A 420 -23.85 -18.01 -30.19
C PHE A 420 -24.92 -19.05 -30.57
N CYS A 421 -26.21 -18.70 -30.58
CA CYS A 421 -27.28 -19.57 -31.09
C CYS A 421 -27.49 -19.46 -32.61
N ILE A 422 -26.80 -18.57 -33.32
CA ILE A 422 -26.89 -18.46 -34.78
C ILE A 422 -25.95 -19.50 -35.42
N PRO A 423 -26.44 -20.36 -36.34
CA PRO A 423 -25.63 -21.40 -36.98
C PRO A 423 -24.74 -20.82 -38.10
N VAL A 424 -23.73 -20.04 -37.71
CA VAL A 424 -22.67 -19.43 -38.55
C VAL A 424 -21.32 -19.63 -37.87
N ASP A 425 -20.21 -19.33 -38.56
CA ASP A 425 -18.87 -19.44 -38.00
C ASP A 425 -18.64 -18.51 -36.81
N PHE A 426 -17.71 -18.89 -35.92
CA PHE A 426 -17.34 -18.18 -34.69
C PHE A 426 -17.21 -16.66 -34.85
N THR A 427 -16.48 -16.21 -35.88
CA THR A 427 -16.24 -14.80 -36.18
C THR A 427 -17.55 -14.05 -36.42
N TYR A 428 -18.51 -14.67 -37.11
CA TYR A 428 -19.83 -14.10 -37.35
C TYR A 428 -20.73 -14.17 -36.11
N GLN A 429 -20.64 -15.22 -35.27
CA GLN A 429 -21.39 -15.29 -34.00
C GLN A 429 -21.02 -14.11 -33.06
N VAL A 430 -19.72 -13.87 -32.88
CA VAL A 430 -19.20 -12.74 -32.08
C VAL A 430 -19.57 -11.40 -32.73
N PHE A 431 -19.45 -11.27 -34.05
CA PHE A 431 -19.89 -10.09 -34.80
C PHE A 431 -21.38 -9.80 -34.60
N PHE A 432 -22.27 -10.81 -34.63
CA PHE A 432 -23.70 -10.61 -34.39
C PHE A 432 -24.01 -10.22 -32.93
N GLY A 433 -23.30 -10.77 -31.95
CA GLY A 433 -23.35 -10.34 -30.54
C GLY A 433 -22.98 -8.86 -30.37
N ALA A 434 -21.88 -8.45 -31.01
CA ALA A 434 -21.41 -7.07 -31.05
C ALA A 434 -22.41 -6.14 -31.77
N VAL A 435 -22.95 -6.54 -32.93
CA VAL A 435 -23.95 -5.76 -33.67
C VAL A 435 -25.22 -5.54 -32.83
N MET A 436 -25.76 -6.58 -32.19
CA MET A 436 -26.92 -6.45 -31.31
C MET A 436 -26.64 -5.49 -30.13
N THR A 437 -25.47 -5.64 -29.50
CA THR A 437 -25.05 -4.79 -28.37
C THR A 437 -24.87 -3.32 -28.78
N ALA A 438 -24.23 -3.05 -29.92
CA ALA A 438 -24.03 -1.69 -30.43
C ALA A 438 -25.35 -1.04 -30.88
N VAL A 439 -26.20 -1.77 -31.60
CA VAL A 439 -27.52 -1.29 -32.03
C VAL A 439 -28.40 -1.00 -30.82
N TRP A 440 -28.42 -1.85 -29.80
CA TRP A 440 -29.19 -1.60 -28.58
C TRP A 440 -28.70 -0.37 -27.80
N PHE A 441 -27.38 -0.20 -27.62
CA PHE A 441 -26.80 0.98 -26.99
C PHE A 441 -27.17 2.28 -27.73
N LEU A 442 -27.11 2.28 -29.07
CA LEU A 442 -27.46 3.44 -29.89
C LEU A 442 -28.98 3.69 -29.88
N ALA A 443 -29.81 2.66 -29.85
CA ALA A 443 -31.26 2.77 -29.73
C ALA A 443 -31.69 3.31 -28.36
N GLU A 444 -31.15 2.81 -27.24
CA GLU A 444 -31.44 3.34 -25.89
C GLU A 444 -31.17 4.84 -25.81
N ARG A 445 -30.07 5.30 -26.43
CA ARG A 445 -29.70 6.73 -26.48
C ARG A 445 -30.53 7.56 -27.44
N ARG A 446 -30.99 6.99 -28.56
CA ARG A 446 -31.79 7.69 -29.57
C ARG A 446 -33.27 7.84 -29.17
N PHE A 447 -33.79 6.91 -28.38
CA PHE A 447 -35.19 6.86 -27.97
C PHE A 447 -35.42 7.14 -26.46
N GLU A 448 -34.40 7.62 -25.75
CA GLU A 448 -34.42 7.98 -24.32
C GLU A 448 -35.11 6.95 -23.41
N HIS A 449 -34.86 5.66 -23.65
CA HIS A 449 -35.61 4.57 -23.03
C HIS A 449 -35.53 4.65 -21.48
N PRO A 450 -36.64 4.50 -20.72
CA PRO A 450 -36.68 4.75 -19.28
C PRO A 450 -35.75 3.87 -18.44
N LEU A 451 -35.26 2.73 -18.96
CA LEU A 451 -34.24 1.89 -18.29
C LEU A 451 -32.80 2.31 -18.58
N SER A 452 -32.55 3.21 -19.53
CA SER A 452 -31.20 3.67 -19.86
C SER A 452 -30.49 4.30 -18.65
N ASN A 453 -29.17 4.05 -18.53
CA ASN A 453 -28.31 4.59 -17.48
C ASN A 453 -26.86 4.70 -17.98
N GLN A 454 -26.09 5.63 -17.42
CA GLN A 454 -24.66 5.79 -17.71
C GLN A 454 -23.88 4.48 -17.45
N ALA A 455 -24.12 3.83 -16.32
CA ALA A 455 -23.44 2.59 -15.96
C ALA A 455 -23.75 1.42 -16.92
N GLY A 456 -25.01 1.28 -17.36
CA GLY A 456 -25.41 0.29 -18.37
C GLY A 456 -24.74 0.55 -19.72
N GLY A 457 -24.64 1.81 -20.13
CA GLY A 457 -23.87 2.20 -21.30
C GLY A 457 -22.39 1.80 -21.22
N CYS A 458 -21.76 1.88 -20.03
CA CYS A 458 -20.38 1.45 -19.84
C CYS A 458 -20.22 -0.06 -20.02
N VAL A 459 -21.18 -0.85 -19.53
CA VAL A 459 -21.23 -2.32 -19.68
C VAL A 459 -21.27 -2.71 -21.17
N PHE A 460 -22.20 -2.14 -21.95
CA PHE A 460 -22.27 -2.39 -23.39
C PHE A 460 -20.97 -1.95 -24.12
N SER A 461 -20.36 -0.83 -23.72
CA SER A 461 -19.11 -0.35 -24.32
C SER A 461 -17.90 -1.22 -23.98
N ALA A 462 -17.91 -1.89 -22.82
CA ALA A 462 -16.85 -2.80 -22.41
C ALA A 462 -16.93 -4.13 -23.17
N VAL A 463 -18.12 -4.70 -23.38
CA VAL A 463 -18.26 -5.92 -24.20
C VAL A 463 -17.88 -5.66 -25.65
N LEU A 464 -18.30 -4.54 -26.25
CA LEU A 464 -17.86 -4.18 -27.61
C LEU A 464 -16.33 -4.04 -27.75
N ALA A 465 -15.62 -3.68 -26.67
CA ALA A 465 -14.16 -3.67 -26.65
C ALA A 465 -13.55 -5.07 -26.51
N ILE A 466 -14.24 -6.00 -25.82
CA ILE A 466 -13.86 -7.41 -25.74
C ILE A 466 -14.12 -8.11 -27.09
N ASP A 467 -15.28 -7.91 -27.71
CA ASP A 467 -15.62 -8.45 -29.03
C ASP A 467 -14.61 -7.98 -30.09
N MET A 468 -14.27 -6.69 -30.07
CA MET A 468 -13.25 -6.10 -30.93
C MET A 468 -11.87 -6.76 -30.71
N ALA A 469 -11.46 -6.97 -29.46
CA ALA A 469 -10.18 -7.63 -29.15
C ALA A 469 -10.17 -9.12 -29.55
N VAL A 470 -11.28 -9.84 -29.36
CA VAL A 470 -11.44 -11.25 -29.78
C VAL A 470 -11.38 -11.37 -31.31
N LEU A 471 -12.05 -10.48 -32.05
CA LEU A 471 -12.04 -10.50 -33.51
C LEU A 471 -10.69 -10.08 -34.11
N LEU A 472 -9.95 -9.17 -33.48
CA LEU A 472 -8.57 -8.87 -33.88
C LEU A 472 -7.61 -10.04 -33.57
N LEU A 473 -7.82 -10.75 -32.47
CA LEU A 473 -7.03 -11.95 -32.15
C LEU A 473 -7.33 -13.09 -33.13
N ASP A 474 -8.61 -13.31 -33.44
CA ASP A 474 -9.07 -14.27 -34.45
C ASP A 474 -8.49 -13.94 -35.84
N MET A 475 -8.49 -12.66 -36.25
CA MET A 475 -7.84 -12.21 -37.48
C MET A 475 -6.34 -12.55 -37.54
N LEU A 476 -5.60 -12.40 -36.44
CA LEU A 476 -4.16 -12.71 -36.40
C LEU A 476 -3.86 -14.20 -36.66
N PHE A 477 -4.80 -15.10 -36.35
CA PHE A 477 -4.70 -16.53 -36.65
C PHE A 477 -5.38 -16.92 -37.99
N SER A 478 -6.45 -16.23 -38.41
CA SER A 478 -7.28 -16.53 -39.59
C SER A 478 -7.01 -15.61 -40.79
N ARG A 479 -5.78 -15.08 -40.88
CA ARG A 479 -5.33 -14.03 -41.81
C ARG A 479 -5.81 -14.18 -43.25
N ASP A 480 -5.93 -15.39 -43.79
CA ASP A 480 -6.28 -15.61 -45.20
C ASP A 480 -7.74 -15.28 -45.56
N SER A 481 -8.60 -15.03 -44.56
CA SER A 481 -10.02 -14.75 -44.76
C SER A 481 -10.34 -13.24 -44.79
N LEU A 482 -10.64 -12.71 -45.98
CA LEU A 482 -11.08 -11.33 -46.17
C LEU A 482 -12.39 -11.01 -45.43
N GLY A 483 -13.26 -12.02 -45.24
CA GLY A 483 -14.47 -11.90 -44.42
C GLY A 483 -14.18 -11.54 -42.96
N ASN A 484 -13.20 -12.18 -42.33
CA ASN A 484 -12.85 -11.93 -40.93
C ASN A 484 -12.20 -10.56 -40.76
N GLN A 485 -11.34 -10.16 -41.71
CA GLN A 485 -10.75 -8.80 -41.76
C GLN A 485 -11.84 -7.71 -41.85
N LEU A 486 -12.89 -7.92 -42.64
CA LEU A 486 -14.04 -7.02 -42.72
C LEU A 486 -14.89 -7.04 -41.45
N ALA A 487 -15.15 -8.20 -40.85
CA ALA A 487 -15.90 -8.32 -39.60
C ALA A 487 -15.20 -7.60 -38.44
N ALA A 488 -13.89 -7.81 -38.27
CA ALA A 488 -13.08 -7.09 -37.28
C ALA A 488 -13.09 -5.57 -37.53
N SER A 489 -12.92 -5.13 -38.78
CA SER A 489 -13.00 -3.72 -39.17
C SER A 489 -14.36 -3.10 -38.84
N ALA A 490 -15.45 -3.83 -39.08
CA ALA A 490 -16.80 -3.38 -38.77
C ALA A 490 -17.03 -3.20 -37.26
N VAL A 491 -16.52 -4.10 -36.41
CA VAL A 491 -16.62 -3.93 -34.95
C VAL A 491 -15.71 -2.80 -34.43
N VAL A 492 -14.53 -2.58 -35.02
CA VAL A 492 -13.71 -1.38 -34.75
C VAL A 492 -14.50 -0.10 -35.06
N ILE A 493 -15.23 -0.05 -36.18
CA ILE A 493 -16.08 1.09 -36.57
C ILE A 493 -17.28 1.25 -35.63
N LEU A 494 -17.96 0.16 -35.24
CA LEU A 494 -19.07 0.19 -34.28
C LEU A 494 -18.62 0.71 -32.90
N LEU A 495 -17.48 0.23 -32.40
CA LEU A 495 -16.89 0.69 -31.15
C LEU A 495 -16.45 2.16 -31.26
N ALA A 496 -15.87 2.59 -32.38
CA ALA A 496 -15.53 4.00 -32.62
C ALA A 496 -16.78 4.90 -32.65
N ALA A 497 -17.91 4.45 -33.20
CA ALA A 497 -19.18 5.16 -33.18
C ALA A 497 -19.75 5.27 -31.75
N VAL A 498 -19.70 4.19 -30.97
CA VAL A 498 -20.08 4.18 -29.54
C VAL A 498 -19.20 5.14 -28.74
N MET A 499 -17.88 5.15 -28.97
CA MET A 499 -16.96 6.10 -28.35
C MET A 499 -17.17 7.54 -28.81
N ALA A 500 -17.60 7.76 -30.06
CA ALA A 500 -17.95 9.10 -30.55
C ALA A 500 -19.24 9.64 -29.89
N GLU A 501 -20.24 8.78 -29.64
CA GLU A 501 -21.45 9.12 -28.90
C GLU A 501 -21.16 9.39 -27.41
N TRP A 502 -20.24 8.63 -26.81
CA TRP A 502 -19.66 9.01 -25.52
C TRP A 502 -18.96 10.36 -25.59
N GLY A 503 -18.16 10.62 -26.63
CA GLY A 503 -17.38 11.84 -26.81
C GLY A 503 -18.21 13.14 -26.86
N ARG A 504 -19.49 13.08 -27.23
CA ARG A 504 -20.41 14.24 -27.19
C ARG A 504 -20.71 14.71 -25.77
N ARG A 505 -20.94 13.78 -24.84
CA ARG A 505 -21.24 14.05 -23.42
C ARG A 505 -19.99 14.05 -22.53
N TYR A 506 -19.03 13.21 -22.93
CA TYR A 506 -17.69 12.88 -22.43
C TYR A 506 -16.54 13.63 -23.11
N PRO A 507 -16.33 14.96 -22.93
CA PRO A 507 -15.15 15.70 -23.39
C PRO A 507 -13.81 14.96 -23.44
N VAL A 508 -13.49 14.15 -22.41
CA VAL A 508 -12.24 13.36 -22.31
C VAL A 508 -12.29 12.11 -23.19
N LEU A 509 -13.42 11.39 -23.20
CA LEU A 509 -13.65 10.18 -23.99
C LEU A 509 -13.61 10.43 -25.50
N ARG A 510 -13.79 11.68 -25.95
CA ARG A 510 -13.56 12.05 -27.36
C ARG A 510 -12.19 11.61 -27.88
N GLY A 511 -11.16 11.54 -27.02
CA GLY A 511 -9.85 11.02 -27.36
C GLY A 511 -9.82 9.53 -27.70
N SER A 512 -10.67 8.68 -27.10
CA SER A 512 -10.59 7.22 -27.34
C SER A 512 -10.98 6.83 -28.76
N VAL A 513 -11.72 7.67 -29.50
CA VAL A 513 -12.01 7.47 -30.93
C VAL A 513 -10.72 7.31 -31.74
N ALA A 514 -9.71 8.16 -31.48
CA ALA A 514 -8.41 8.10 -32.14
C ALA A 514 -7.48 6.99 -31.61
N ALA A 515 -7.87 6.28 -30.55
CA ALA A 515 -7.21 5.06 -30.09
C ALA A 515 -7.88 3.79 -30.64
N VAL A 516 -9.22 3.77 -30.73
CA VAL A 516 -9.96 2.66 -31.34
C VAL A 516 -9.70 2.60 -32.85
N LEU A 517 -9.70 3.75 -33.54
CA LEU A 517 -9.39 3.81 -34.97
C LEU A 517 -7.95 3.43 -35.32
N PHE A 518 -7.04 3.33 -34.34
CA PHE A 518 -5.70 2.79 -34.58
C PHE A 518 -5.74 1.29 -34.88
N ALA A 519 -6.70 0.53 -34.33
CA ALA A 519 -6.89 -0.87 -34.71
C ALA A 519 -7.23 -1.05 -36.21
N LEU A 520 -7.75 -0.01 -36.86
CA LEU A 520 -8.01 0.00 -38.30
C LEU A 520 -6.71 0.05 -39.13
N THR A 521 -5.54 0.38 -38.56
CA THR A 521 -4.27 0.25 -39.30
C THR A 521 -3.86 -1.21 -39.45
N LEU A 522 -4.17 -2.07 -38.46
CA LEU A 522 -3.89 -3.50 -38.50
C LEU A 522 -4.78 -4.19 -39.55
N THR A 523 -6.10 -4.02 -39.47
CA THR A 523 -7.03 -4.60 -40.45
C THR A 523 -6.85 -3.97 -41.83
N GLY A 524 -6.65 -2.65 -41.87
CA GLY A 524 -6.51 -1.87 -43.09
C GLY A 524 -5.24 -2.20 -43.87
N TRP A 525 -4.10 -2.44 -43.23
CA TRP A 525 -2.85 -2.79 -43.91
C TRP A 525 -2.96 -4.10 -44.68
N GLU A 526 -3.46 -5.18 -44.05
CA GLU A 526 -3.62 -6.46 -44.72
C GLU A 526 -4.65 -6.41 -45.87
N VAL A 527 -5.73 -5.63 -45.70
CA VAL A 527 -6.73 -5.40 -46.77
C VAL A 527 -6.15 -4.56 -47.91
N PHE A 528 -5.38 -3.50 -47.60
CA PHE A 528 -4.83 -2.56 -48.58
C PHE A 528 -3.77 -3.22 -49.46
N ASN A 529 -2.79 -3.91 -48.87
CA ASN A 529 -1.75 -4.61 -49.63
C ASN A 529 -2.35 -5.73 -50.52
N ARG A 530 -3.42 -6.41 -50.06
CA ARG A 530 -4.13 -7.44 -50.86
C ARG A 530 -5.03 -6.89 -51.96
N THR A 531 -5.71 -5.77 -51.74
CA THR A 531 -6.67 -5.21 -52.72
C THR A 531 -6.03 -4.31 -53.76
N LEU A 532 -4.90 -3.68 -53.46
CA LEU A 532 -4.17 -2.79 -54.37
C LEU A 532 -2.83 -3.35 -54.86
N GLY A 533 -2.35 -4.46 -54.31
CA GLY A 533 -1.11 -5.12 -54.75
C GLY A 533 0.17 -4.29 -54.51
N MET A 534 0.13 -3.29 -53.64
CA MET A 534 1.27 -2.44 -53.32
C MET A 534 2.00 -2.96 -52.08
N ASP A 535 3.32 -3.13 -52.18
CA ASP A 535 4.17 -3.57 -51.08
C ASP A 535 4.51 -2.39 -50.16
N VAL A 536 3.54 -1.99 -49.33
CA VAL A 536 3.68 -0.86 -48.39
C VAL A 536 4.00 -1.38 -46.99
N GLY A 537 5.09 -0.85 -46.42
CA GLY A 537 5.51 -1.11 -45.05
C GLY A 537 4.47 -0.65 -44.03
N TYR A 538 4.30 -1.43 -42.96
CA TYR A 538 3.34 -1.12 -41.90
C TYR A 538 3.71 0.19 -41.16
N ASP A 539 4.99 0.50 -41.06
CA ASP A 539 5.50 1.77 -40.52
C ASP A 539 4.97 2.99 -41.31
N VAL A 540 4.92 2.91 -42.65
CA VAL A 540 4.38 3.95 -43.52
C VAL A 540 2.87 4.12 -43.30
N VAL A 541 2.13 3.02 -43.10
CA VAL A 541 0.69 3.07 -42.76
C VAL A 541 0.46 3.72 -41.40
N VAL A 542 1.27 3.38 -40.39
CA VAL A 542 1.19 4.00 -39.05
C VAL A 542 1.61 5.47 -39.08
N TRP A 543 2.63 5.84 -39.84
CA TRP A 543 3.07 7.23 -40.03
C TRP A 543 2.01 8.07 -40.74
N GLY A 544 1.42 7.51 -41.81
CA GLY A 544 0.27 8.09 -42.50
C GLY A 544 -0.95 8.26 -41.59
N TYR A 545 -1.25 7.27 -40.73
CA TYR A 545 -2.31 7.37 -39.73
C TYR A 545 -2.06 8.51 -38.74
N VAL A 546 -0.86 8.60 -38.15
CA VAL A 546 -0.49 9.67 -37.21
C VAL A 546 -0.59 11.04 -37.89
N LEU A 547 -0.17 11.17 -39.16
CA LEU A 547 -0.33 12.40 -39.95
C LEU A 547 -1.82 12.76 -40.19
N ILE A 548 -2.64 11.81 -40.67
CA ILE A 548 -4.06 12.02 -40.97
C ILE A 548 -4.84 12.43 -39.70
N VAL A 549 -4.60 11.74 -38.57
CA VAL A 549 -5.27 12.06 -37.30
C VAL A 549 -4.77 13.39 -36.72
N SER A 550 -3.50 13.76 -36.94
CA SER A 550 -2.98 15.09 -36.61
C SER A 550 -3.66 16.20 -37.41
N ILE A 551 -3.80 16.01 -38.73
CA ILE A 551 -4.51 16.96 -39.61
C ILE A 551 -5.99 17.07 -39.20
N TRP A 552 -6.67 15.96 -38.90
CA TRP A 552 -8.05 15.98 -38.38
C TRP A 552 -8.15 16.80 -37.09
N ASP A 553 -7.31 16.50 -36.09
CA ASP A 553 -7.30 17.18 -34.80
C ASP A 553 -7.07 18.69 -34.94
N MET A 554 -6.23 19.11 -35.89
CA MET A 554 -6.00 20.52 -36.24
C MET A 554 -7.20 21.16 -36.94
N VAL A 555 -7.79 20.49 -37.94
CA VAL A 555 -8.93 21.01 -38.73
C VAL A 555 -10.22 21.07 -37.93
N LYS A 556 -10.54 20.02 -37.16
CA LYS A 556 -11.77 19.93 -36.33
C LYS A 556 -11.60 20.52 -34.93
N LYS A 557 -10.38 20.91 -34.54
CA LYS A 557 -10.03 21.34 -33.16
C LYS A 557 -10.47 20.31 -32.11
N ASP A 558 -10.28 19.04 -32.46
CA ASP A 558 -10.69 17.87 -31.66
C ASP A 558 -9.74 17.67 -30.45
N ARG A 559 -9.94 16.58 -29.68
CA ARG A 559 -9.10 16.26 -28.50
C ARG A 559 -8.24 15.00 -28.66
N PHE A 560 -7.60 14.84 -29.83
CA PHE A 560 -6.76 13.68 -30.12
C PHE A 560 -5.28 13.87 -29.74
N CYS A 561 -4.92 15.02 -29.16
CA CYS A 561 -3.54 15.33 -28.77
C CYS A 561 -2.82 14.23 -27.97
N ILE A 562 -3.51 13.60 -27.02
CA ILE A 562 -2.92 12.56 -26.16
C ILE A 562 -2.69 11.25 -26.94
N PRO A 563 -3.70 10.66 -27.63
CA PRO A 563 -3.48 9.44 -28.43
C PRO A 563 -2.51 9.67 -29.60
N ILE A 564 -2.50 10.82 -30.27
CA ILE A 564 -1.51 11.14 -31.33
C ILE A 564 -0.08 11.01 -30.78
N LEU A 565 0.20 11.63 -29.64
CA LEU A 565 1.52 11.57 -28.99
C LEU A 565 1.84 10.13 -28.56
N ALA A 566 0.91 9.46 -27.87
CA ALA A 566 1.12 8.10 -27.36
C ALA A 566 1.41 7.09 -28.48
N ILE A 567 0.61 7.11 -29.55
CA ILE A 567 0.77 6.22 -30.72
C ILE A 567 2.09 6.54 -31.44
N GLY A 568 2.40 7.81 -31.69
CA GLY A 568 3.67 8.19 -32.33
C GLY A 568 4.91 7.85 -31.49
N THR A 569 4.84 7.95 -30.16
CA THR A 569 5.91 7.46 -29.27
C THR A 569 6.06 5.96 -29.29
N ALA A 570 4.95 5.21 -29.27
CA ALA A 570 4.97 3.76 -29.28
C ALA A 570 5.49 3.23 -30.62
N ALA A 571 5.06 3.80 -31.74
CA ALA A 571 5.55 3.47 -33.07
C ALA A 571 7.07 3.67 -33.19
N GLN A 572 7.59 4.81 -32.73
CA GLN A 572 9.04 5.05 -32.75
C GLN A 572 9.81 4.07 -31.86
N ALA A 573 9.27 3.73 -30.69
CA ALA A 573 9.91 2.80 -29.76
C ALA A 573 9.93 1.36 -30.30
N VAL A 574 8.81 0.89 -30.88
CA VAL A 574 8.72 -0.44 -31.52
C VAL A 574 9.69 -0.52 -32.71
N ALA A 575 9.68 0.46 -33.61
CA ALA A 575 10.61 0.48 -34.74
C ALA A 575 12.09 0.46 -34.32
N ARG A 576 12.43 1.04 -33.15
CA ARG A 576 13.79 0.96 -32.57
C ARG A 576 14.08 -0.35 -31.83
N LEU A 577 13.09 -1.07 -31.32
CA LEU A 577 13.27 -2.45 -30.82
C LEU A 577 13.47 -3.44 -31.98
N GLU A 578 12.81 -3.19 -33.12
CA GLU A 578 12.90 -4.01 -34.34
C GLU A 578 14.11 -3.63 -35.24
N ASN A 579 14.93 -2.66 -34.84
CA ASN A 579 16.08 -2.12 -35.59
C ASN A 579 15.75 -1.66 -37.03
N GLN A 580 14.54 -1.15 -37.27
CA GLN A 580 14.10 -0.69 -38.59
C GLN A 580 14.44 0.79 -38.83
N GLU A 581 15.03 1.09 -39.99
CA GLU A 581 15.23 2.45 -40.49
C GLU A 581 13.89 3.07 -40.93
N THR A 582 13.19 3.68 -39.97
CA THR A 582 11.84 4.24 -40.13
C THR A 582 11.85 5.76 -40.19
N LEU A 583 10.82 6.34 -40.83
CA LEU A 583 10.57 7.78 -40.80
C LEU A 583 10.44 8.28 -39.35
N SER A 584 11.09 9.40 -39.01
CA SER A 584 11.10 9.86 -37.61
C SER A 584 9.73 10.40 -37.17
N PHE A 585 8.99 9.55 -36.46
CA PHE A 585 7.76 9.93 -35.76
C PHE A 585 8.02 11.04 -34.73
N PHE A 586 9.20 11.08 -34.09
CA PHE A 586 9.56 12.17 -33.17
C PHE A 586 9.63 13.53 -33.87
N LEU A 587 10.16 13.62 -35.09
CA LEU A 587 10.13 14.87 -35.87
C LEU A 587 8.71 15.25 -36.32
N LEU A 588 7.86 14.28 -36.67
CA LEU A 588 6.44 14.53 -36.96
C LEU A 588 5.71 15.08 -35.72
N LEU A 589 5.95 14.49 -34.54
CA LEU A 589 5.35 14.92 -33.28
C LEU A 589 5.86 16.30 -32.80
N SER A 590 7.13 16.64 -33.02
CA SER A 590 7.65 17.97 -32.67
C SER A 590 6.98 19.06 -33.52
N VAL A 591 6.89 18.86 -34.85
CA VAL A 591 6.19 19.77 -35.76
C VAL A 591 4.70 19.89 -35.39
N TYR A 592 4.01 18.78 -35.12
CA TYR A 592 2.62 18.79 -34.66
C TYR A 592 2.44 19.63 -33.39
N LEU A 593 3.30 19.45 -32.37
CA LEU A 593 3.25 20.23 -31.14
C LEU A 593 3.58 21.71 -31.36
N LEU A 594 4.56 22.02 -32.21
CA LEU A 594 4.96 23.38 -32.53
C LEU A 594 3.80 24.14 -33.20
N VAL A 595 3.18 23.56 -34.24
CA VAL A 595 2.03 24.19 -34.90
C VAL A 595 0.83 24.24 -33.96
N LYS A 596 0.60 23.21 -33.12
CA LYS A 596 -0.45 23.23 -32.09
C LYS A 596 -0.20 24.23 -30.95
N SER A 597 1.01 24.76 -30.81
CA SER A 597 1.33 25.89 -29.92
C SER A 597 0.93 27.25 -30.51
N SER A 598 0.85 27.37 -31.85
CA SER A 598 0.40 28.60 -32.51
C SER A 598 -1.07 28.89 -32.20
N GLY A 599 -1.42 30.18 -32.08
CA GLY A 599 -2.77 30.59 -31.67
C GLY A 599 -3.16 30.24 -30.22
N ARG A 600 -2.19 29.89 -29.36
CA ARG A 600 -2.38 29.73 -27.91
C ARG A 600 -1.52 30.71 -27.14
N GLU A 601 -1.93 31.05 -25.91
CA GLU A 601 -1.20 31.97 -25.03
C GLU A 601 -0.88 31.33 -23.67
N GLY A 602 -0.05 32.04 -22.88
CA GLY A 602 0.32 31.67 -21.52
C GLY A 602 0.84 30.24 -21.34
N THR A 603 0.44 29.62 -20.23
CA THR A 603 0.88 28.27 -19.80
C THR A 603 0.41 27.14 -20.73
N ALA A 604 -0.53 27.40 -21.64
CA ALA A 604 -0.89 26.45 -22.68
C ALA A 604 0.18 26.40 -23.78
N ARG A 605 0.52 27.56 -24.37
CA ARG A 605 1.58 27.69 -25.39
C ARG A 605 2.90 27.10 -24.92
N GLU A 606 3.29 27.45 -23.69
CA GLU A 606 4.55 27.01 -23.10
C GLU A 606 4.65 25.48 -22.94
N ARG A 607 3.58 24.78 -22.58
CA ARG A 607 3.59 23.31 -22.51
C ARG A 607 3.79 22.65 -23.88
N PHE A 608 3.21 23.20 -24.93
CA PHE A 608 3.40 22.69 -26.29
C PHE A 608 4.83 22.94 -26.81
N ILE A 609 5.42 24.11 -26.53
CA ILE A 609 6.83 24.41 -26.89
C ILE A 609 7.79 23.48 -26.13
N ARG A 610 7.61 23.30 -24.81
CA ARG A 610 8.44 22.36 -24.01
C ARG A 610 8.32 20.93 -24.51
N GLY A 611 7.12 20.49 -24.91
CA GLY A 611 6.92 19.19 -25.56
C GLY A 611 7.67 19.10 -26.89
N SER A 612 7.48 20.08 -27.78
CA SER A 612 8.15 20.16 -29.08
C SER A 612 9.67 20.03 -28.95
N CYS A 613 10.28 20.72 -27.98
CA CYS A 613 11.71 20.66 -27.66
C CYS A 613 12.19 19.24 -27.33
N LEU A 614 11.46 18.49 -26.50
CA LEU A 614 11.87 17.12 -26.17
C LEU A 614 11.80 16.19 -27.39
N TYR A 615 10.80 16.37 -28.25
CA TYR A 615 10.66 15.59 -29.49
C TYR A 615 11.64 16.01 -30.60
N SER A 616 12.00 17.30 -30.71
CA SER A 616 13.01 17.76 -31.67
C SER A 616 14.39 17.24 -31.29
N LEU A 617 14.79 17.34 -30.01
CA LEU A 617 16.06 16.82 -29.52
C LEU A 617 16.17 15.29 -29.68
N ALA A 618 15.11 14.55 -29.36
CA ALA A 618 15.07 13.10 -29.59
C ALA A 618 15.17 12.77 -31.09
N GLY A 619 14.35 13.39 -31.94
CA GLY A 619 14.35 13.16 -33.38
C GLY A 619 15.67 13.52 -34.07
N VAL A 620 16.33 14.62 -33.65
CA VAL A 620 17.65 15.04 -34.14
C VAL A 620 18.73 14.04 -33.70
N TYR A 621 18.68 13.51 -32.48
CA TYR A 621 19.59 12.46 -32.06
C TYR A 621 19.41 11.17 -32.90
N LEU A 622 18.16 10.75 -33.16
CA LEU A 622 17.88 9.59 -34.01
C LEU A 622 18.34 9.80 -35.47
N LEU A 623 18.30 11.03 -35.97
CA LEU A 623 18.75 11.39 -37.32
C LEU A 623 20.29 11.46 -37.41
N ALA A 624 20.96 12.05 -36.42
CA ALA A 624 22.43 12.11 -36.36
C ALA A 624 23.07 10.72 -36.17
N GLU A 625 22.31 9.77 -35.63
CA GLU A 625 22.70 8.36 -35.54
C GLU A 625 22.84 7.69 -36.92
N GLY A 626 21.95 8.00 -37.87
CA GLY A 626 22.06 7.50 -39.26
C GLY A 626 23.17 8.16 -40.08
N THR A 627 23.75 9.28 -39.61
CA THR A 627 24.84 9.98 -40.32
C THR A 627 26.23 9.77 -39.70
N THR A 628 26.32 9.43 -38.41
CA THR A 628 27.60 9.33 -37.70
C THR A 628 27.62 8.23 -36.63
N ALA A 629 28.72 7.48 -36.55
CA ALA A 629 28.95 6.51 -35.48
C ALA A 629 29.44 7.15 -34.16
N ASN A 630 30.13 8.30 -34.23
CA ASN A 630 30.69 8.98 -33.06
C ASN A 630 29.56 9.56 -32.17
N GLY A 631 29.34 8.93 -31.00
CA GLY A 631 28.32 9.34 -30.04
C GLY A 631 28.45 10.78 -29.53
N VAL A 632 29.67 11.30 -29.37
CA VAL A 632 29.90 12.70 -28.98
C VAL A 632 29.44 13.65 -30.08
N LEU A 633 29.70 13.32 -31.35
CA LEU A 633 29.27 14.13 -32.49
C LEU A 633 27.74 14.17 -32.63
N ARG A 634 27.04 13.05 -32.41
CA ARG A 634 25.55 13.02 -32.32
C ARG A 634 25.03 13.97 -31.25
N MET A 635 25.68 13.98 -30.08
CA MET A 635 25.31 14.87 -28.97
C MET A 635 25.65 16.35 -29.26
N VAL A 636 26.67 16.65 -30.07
CA VAL A 636 26.92 18.03 -30.56
C VAL A 636 25.77 18.54 -31.43
N TRP A 637 25.19 17.73 -32.30
CA TRP A 637 24.03 18.14 -33.11
C TRP A 637 22.81 18.42 -32.21
N THR A 638 22.58 17.55 -31.22
CA THR A 638 21.52 17.71 -30.21
C THR A 638 21.74 18.97 -29.36
N ALA A 639 22.98 19.24 -28.94
CA ALA A 639 23.36 20.43 -28.17
C ALA A 639 23.24 21.73 -28.99
N ALA A 640 23.54 21.69 -30.29
CA ALA A 640 23.36 22.84 -31.18
C ALA A 640 21.86 23.19 -31.35
N VAL A 641 21.00 22.20 -31.57
CA VAL A 641 19.54 22.41 -31.65
C VAL A 641 18.97 22.89 -30.32
N TYR A 642 19.38 22.29 -29.20
CA TYR A 642 19.02 22.78 -27.86
C TYR A 642 19.44 24.24 -27.66
N GLY A 643 20.68 24.59 -28.05
CA GLY A 643 21.22 25.95 -27.93
C GLY A 643 20.45 26.98 -28.75
N LEU A 644 20.04 26.62 -29.98
CA LEU A 644 19.22 27.47 -30.84
C LEU A 644 17.81 27.66 -30.27
N GLU A 645 17.14 26.59 -29.82
CA GLU A 645 15.82 26.68 -29.19
C GLU A 645 15.86 27.51 -27.90
N TYR A 646 16.83 27.26 -27.02
CA TYR A 646 17.03 27.99 -25.76
C TYR A 646 17.33 29.48 -26.00
N ALA A 647 18.19 29.79 -26.99
CA ALA A 647 18.46 31.16 -27.39
C ALA A 647 17.21 31.87 -27.93
N SER A 648 16.41 31.20 -28.78
CA SER A 648 15.17 31.78 -29.31
C SER A 648 14.16 32.15 -28.21
N VAL A 649 14.10 31.35 -27.14
CA VAL A 649 13.23 31.59 -25.99
C VAL A 649 13.74 32.73 -25.10
N ILE A 650 15.06 32.81 -24.83
CA ILE A 650 15.65 33.91 -24.05
C ILE A 650 15.59 35.26 -24.78
N LEU A 651 15.71 35.25 -26.11
CA LEU A 651 15.56 36.46 -26.93
C LEU A 651 14.13 37.01 -26.87
N HIS A 652 13.12 36.17 -26.64
CA HIS A 652 11.73 36.58 -26.48
C HIS A 652 11.37 36.92 -25.03
N ASP A 653 11.88 36.17 -24.04
CA ASP A 653 11.62 36.38 -22.61
C ASP A 653 12.86 36.05 -21.75
N ARG A 654 13.55 37.10 -21.28
CA ARG A 654 14.72 36.96 -20.39
C ARG A 654 14.39 36.38 -19.00
N SER A 655 13.13 36.38 -18.56
CA SER A 655 12.77 35.74 -17.28
C SER A 655 13.00 34.21 -17.31
N LYS A 656 12.94 33.61 -18.50
CA LYS A 656 13.14 32.17 -18.74
C LYS A 656 14.56 31.67 -18.51
N ILE A 657 15.54 32.57 -18.31
CA ILE A 657 16.92 32.19 -17.90
C ILE A 657 16.89 31.33 -16.62
N ARG A 658 15.98 31.63 -15.68
CA ARG A 658 15.79 30.89 -14.41
C ARG A 658 14.77 29.76 -14.51
N ASP A 659 14.24 29.43 -15.69
CA ASP A 659 13.24 28.37 -15.83
C ASP A 659 13.85 26.98 -15.66
N ARG A 660 13.22 26.16 -14.82
CA ARG A 660 13.74 24.83 -14.46
C ARG A 660 13.73 23.84 -15.63
N PHE A 661 12.79 23.93 -16.58
CA PHE A 661 12.75 22.99 -17.71
C PHE A 661 14.00 23.15 -18.57
N TRP A 662 14.28 24.38 -19.02
CA TRP A 662 15.43 24.61 -19.89
C TRP A 662 16.74 24.24 -19.21
N ASN A 663 16.90 24.60 -17.93
CA ASN A 663 18.10 24.25 -17.17
C ASN A 663 18.26 22.72 -16.97
N CYS A 664 17.17 21.97 -16.76
CA CYS A 664 17.22 20.50 -16.72
C CYS A 664 17.49 19.88 -18.10
N THR A 665 16.84 20.34 -19.17
CA THR A 665 17.04 19.78 -20.52
C THR A 665 18.48 19.98 -21.02
N GLY A 666 19.06 21.17 -20.80
CA GLY A 666 20.47 21.43 -21.11
C GLY A 666 21.44 20.56 -20.31
N MET A 667 21.11 20.29 -19.03
CA MET A 667 21.86 19.30 -18.23
C MET A 667 21.78 17.90 -18.83
N THR A 668 20.59 17.42 -19.21
CA THR A 668 20.41 16.08 -19.77
C THR A 668 21.26 15.90 -21.03
N VAL A 669 21.26 16.89 -21.94
CA VAL A 669 22.09 16.87 -23.15
C VAL A 669 23.60 16.86 -22.80
N PHE A 670 24.04 17.65 -21.82
CA PHE A 670 25.43 17.64 -21.37
C PHE A 670 25.85 16.29 -20.74
N LEU A 671 25.03 15.74 -19.83
CA LEU A 671 25.31 14.44 -19.20
C LEU A 671 25.33 13.30 -20.22
N MET A 672 24.45 13.34 -21.23
CA MET A 672 24.45 12.40 -22.35
C MET A 672 25.70 12.53 -23.22
N MET A 673 26.20 13.75 -23.47
CA MET A 673 27.47 13.99 -24.16
C MET A 673 28.68 13.45 -23.39
N MET A 674 28.73 13.68 -22.08
CA MET A 674 29.78 13.14 -21.21
C MET A 674 29.72 11.61 -21.14
N GLY A 675 28.51 11.04 -21.04
CA GLY A 675 28.29 9.59 -21.11
C GLY A 675 28.81 8.99 -22.42
N ALA A 676 28.49 9.59 -23.56
CA ALA A 676 28.97 9.15 -24.87
C ALA A 676 30.50 9.24 -25.01
N PHE A 677 31.15 10.26 -24.41
CA PHE A 677 32.60 10.34 -24.38
C PHE A 677 33.24 9.24 -23.52
N TYR A 678 32.64 8.93 -22.37
CA TYR A 678 33.17 7.89 -21.47
C TYR A 678 32.91 6.46 -21.98
N SER A 679 31.78 6.20 -22.64
CA SER A 679 31.40 4.85 -23.09
C SER A 679 32.26 4.31 -24.24
N ASP A 680 32.75 5.16 -25.14
CA ASP A 680 33.52 4.74 -26.32
C ASP A 680 35.03 4.99 -26.11
N PRO A 681 35.85 3.94 -25.89
CA PRO A 681 37.29 4.08 -25.69
C PRO A 681 38.06 4.50 -26.94
N SER A 682 37.48 4.40 -28.14
CA SER A 682 38.16 4.69 -29.41
C SER A 682 38.24 6.19 -29.76
N LEU A 683 37.48 7.03 -29.06
CA LEU A 683 37.35 8.46 -29.38
C LEU A 683 38.68 9.22 -29.24
N ALA A 684 39.12 9.87 -30.31
CA ALA A 684 40.31 10.74 -30.32
C ALA A 684 40.21 11.93 -29.34
N LEU A 685 41.36 12.40 -28.86
CA LEU A 685 41.50 13.45 -27.84
C LEU A 685 40.72 14.76 -28.15
N TRP A 686 40.56 15.12 -29.43
CA TRP A 686 39.79 16.30 -29.83
C TRP A 686 38.31 16.27 -29.39
N ASN A 687 37.72 15.10 -29.18
CA ASN A 687 36.36 14.98 -28.61
C ASN A 687 36.29 15.54 -27.18
N MET A 688 37.37 15.43 -26.40
CA MET A 688 37.46 16.01 -25.05
C MET A 688 37.34 17.53 -25.08
N ILE A 689 37.88 18.20 -26.11
CA ILE A 689 37.78 19.65 -26.28
C ILE A 689 36.34 20.08 -26.58
N LEU A 690 35.60 19.28 -27.36
CA LEU A 690 34.16 19.50 -27.57
C LEU A 690 33.37 19.33 -26.27
N CYS A 691 33.63 18.28 -25.49
CA CYS A 691 33.03 18.08 -24.16
C CYS A 691 33.31 19.24 -23.21
N MET A 692 34.55 19.74 -23.17
CA MET A 692 34.93 20.89 -22.34
C MET A 692 34.32 22.22 -22.81
N ALA A 693 34.12 22.39 -24.13
CA ALA A 693 33.42 23.57 -24.67
C ALA A 693 31.93 23.57 -24.29
N VAL A 694 31.26 22.42 -24.39
CA VAL A 694 29.84 22.30 -23.96
C VAL A 694 29.73 22.37 -22.44
N PHE A 695 30.70 21.83 -21.68
CA PHE A 695 30.78 22.04 -20.23
C PHE A 695 30.90 23.53 -19.87
N ALA A 696 31.77 24.30 -20.54
CA ALA A 696 31.90 25.73 -20.30
C ALA A 696 30.58 26.50 -20.61
N GLY A 697 29.89 26.13 -21.68
CA GLY A 697 28.56 26.67 -22.01
C GLY A 697 27.51 26.35 -20.93
N ALA A 698 27.41 25.07 -20.53
CA ALA A 698 26.50 24.62 -19.48
C ALA A 698 26.83 25.25 -18.11
N TYR A 699 28.10 25.36 -17.76
CA TYR A 699 28.59 26.03 -16.54
C TYR A 699 28.11 27.48 -16.50
N VAL A 700 28.40 28.28 -17.54
CA VAL A 700 27.99 29.68 -17.60
C VAL A 700 26.46 29.84 -17.59
N MET A 701 25.74 28.92 -18.24
CA MET A 701 24.27 28.90 -18.23
C MET A 701 23.69 28.64 -16.83
N LEU A 702 24.16 27.59 -16.14
CA LEU A 702 23.71 27.20 -14.80
C LEU A 702 24.14 28.20 -13.72
N TYR A 703 25.31 28.82 -13.89
CA TYR A 703 25.79 29.92 -13.07
C TYR A 703 24.90 31.17 -13.21
N ARG A 704 24.46 31.49 -14.44
CA ARG A 704 23.52 32.61 -14.70
C ARG A 704 22.09 32.33 -14.23
N SER A 705 21.63 31.08 -14.25
CA SER A 705 20.30 30.72 -13.75
C SER A 705 20.25 30.59 -12.22
N GLY A 706 21.39 30.47 -11.55
CA GLY A 706 21.48 30.36 -10.10
C GLY A 706 20.87 29.05 -9.58
N CYS A 707 20.98 27.97 -10.36
CA CYS A 707 20.45 26.64 -10.06
C CYS A 707 21.56 25.72 -9.51
N SER A 708 21.97 25.94 -8.27
CA SER A 708 23.13 25.27 -7.64
C SER A 708 23.07 23.73 -7.68
N TRP A 709 21.89 23.11 -7.50
CA TRP A 709 21.77 21.64 -7.56
C TRP A 709 22.08 21.04 -8.94
N LEU A 710 21.87 21.78 -10.03
CA LEU A 710 22.29 21.36 -11.37
C LEU A 710 23.80 21.58 -11.55
N HIS A 711 24.34 22.68 -11.04
CA HIS A 711 25.78 22.94 -11.07
C HIS A 711 26.60 21.81 -10.40
N LEU A 712 26.04 21.17 -9.36
CA LEU A 712 26.58 19.95 -8.76
C LEU A 712 26.67 18.79 -9.76
N ALA A 713 25.62 18.53 -10.54
CA ALA A 713 25.57 17.43 -11.50
C ALA A 713 26.53 17.64 -12.69
N ALA A 714 26.62 18.87 -13.23
CA ALA A 714 27.58 19.18 -14.29
C ALA A 714 29.03 19.05 -13.79
N ALA A 715 29.31 19.52 -12.57
CA ALA A 715 30.63 19.36 -11.95
C ALA A 715 30.99 17.87 -11.73
N ALA A 716 30.07 17.09 -11.17
CA ALA A 716 30.27 15.66 -10.90
C ALA A 716 30.62 14.87 -12.17
N ALA A 717 29.99 15.19 -13.31
CA ALA A 717 30.26 14.53 -14.59
C ALA A 717 31.67 14.77 -15.14
N VAL A 718 32.36 15.84 -14.71
CA VAL A 718 33.72 16.19 -15.17
C VAL A 718 34.82 15.64 -14.27
N LEU A 719 34.53 15.27 -13.00
CA LEU A 719 35.55 14.74 -12.07
C LEU A 719 36.34 13.53 -12.60
N PRO A 720 35.75 12.55 -13.33
CA PRO A 720 36.50 11.41 -13.85
C PRO A 720 37.43 11.74 -15.02
N LEU A 721 37.25 12.90 -15.68
CA LEU A 721 37.87 13.23 -16.96
C LEU A 721 39.41 13.19 -16.93
N PRO A 722 40.13 13.68 -15.90
CA PRO A 722 41.59 13.60 -15.87
C PRO A 722 42.11 12.15 -15.82
N MET A 723 41.47 11.28 -15.04
CA MET A 723 41.87 9.87 -14.89
C MET A 723 41.55 9.08 -16.16
N ILE A 724 40.38 9.32 -16.76
CA ILE A 724 39.99 8.66 -18.02
C ILE A 724 40.86 9.14 -19.20
N ALA A 725 41.21 10.43 -19.26
CA ALA A 725 42.13 10.96 -20.26
C ALA A 725 43.55 10.36 -20.10
N ALA A 726 44.03 10.20 -18.87
CA ALA A 726 45.30 9.53 -18.58
C ALA A 726 45.30 8.08 -19.10
N ALA A 727 44.29 7.29 -18.70
CA ALA A 727 44.18 5.88 -19.05
C ALA A 727 43.93 5.64 -20.56
N ARG A 728 43.15 6.50 -21.22
CA ARG A 728 42.79 6.33 -22.65
C ARG A 728 43.91 6.78 -23.60
N TYR A 729 44.62 7.86 -23.28
CA TYR A 729 45.57 8.50 -24.20
C TYR A 729 47.05 8.29 -23.82
N GLY A 730 47.34 7.49 -22.80
CA GLY A 730 48.72 7.17 -22.40
C GLY A 730 49.52 8.39 -21.93
N LEU A 731 48.85 9.35 -21.29
CA LEU A 731 49.48 10.60 -20.85
C LEU A 731 50.47 10.34 -19.71
N ASN A 732 51.66 10.94 -19.77
CA ASN A 732 52.68 10.78 -18.74
C ASN A 732 52.21 11.34 -17.39
N GLU A 733 52.66 10.76 -16.27
CA GLU A 733 52.32 11.23 -14.91
C GLU A 733 52.47 12.76 -14.77
N ASN A 734 53.64 13.30 -15.15
CA ASN A 734 53.91 14.74 -15.10
C ASN A 734 52.96 15.59 -15.98
N GLN A 735 52.40 15.03 -17.06
CA GLN A 735 51.40 15.72 -17.88
C GLN A 735 50.02 15.70 -17.21
N VAL A 736 49.60 14.55 -16.66
CA VAL A 736 48.29 14.39 -15.99
C VAL A 736 48.22 15.24 -14.72
N TYR A 737 49.20 15.05 -13.82
CA TYR A 737 49.25 15.75 -12.54
C TYR A 737 49.55 17.24 -12.72
N GLY A 738 50.41 17.59 -13.69
CA GLY A 738 50.72 18.98 -14.04
C GLY A 738 49.54 19.73 -14.68
N ALA A 739 48.89 19.15 -15.70
CA ALA A 739 47.75 19.78 -16.36
C ALA A 739 46.51 19.86 -15.45
N THR A 740 46.28 18.86 -14.60
CA THR A 740 45.18 18.90 -13.61
C THR A 740 45.43 20.00 -12.57
N ALA A 741 46.63 20.07 -11.98
CA ALA A 741 46.97 21.14 -11.05
C ALA A 741 46.86 22.53 -11.70
N ALA A 742 47.34 22.69 -12.93
CA ALA A 742 47.22 23.93 -13.70
C ALA A 742 45.74 24.31 -13.97
N LEU A 743 44.91 23.36 -14.38
CA LEU A 743 43.47 23.58 -14.63
C LEU A 743 42.76 24.06 -13.35
N LEU A 744 43.03 23.41 -12.21
CA LEU A 744 42.43 23.74 -10.91
C LEU A 744 42.89 25.09 -10.36
N ILE A 745 44.15 25.47 -10.62
CA ILE A 745 44.67 26.80 -10.25
C ILE A 745 44.08 27.87 -11.17
N LEU A 746 44.03 27.65 -12.48
CA LEU A 746 43.48 28.59 -13.45
C LEU A 746 41.97 28.80 -13.24
N SER A 747 41.20 27.73 -13.03
CA SER A 747 39.78 27.84 -12.67
C SER A 747 39.62 28.55 -11.33
N GLY A 748 40.40 28.16 -10.32
CA GLY A 748 40.35 28.77 -8.99
C GLY A 748 40.67 30.27 -8.98
N ILE A 749 41.54 30.75 -9.86
CA ILE A 749 41.83 32.18 -10.04
C ILE A 749 40.71 32.86 -10.84
N LEU A 750 40.32 32.29 -11.98
CA LEU A 750 39.35 32.89 -12.89
C LEU A 750 37.96 33.04 -12.27
N PHE A 751 37.44 32.00 -11.62
CA PHE A 751 36.08 32.02 -11.07
C PHE A 751 35.97 32.82 -9.78
N ARG A 752 37.03 32.85 -8.93
CA ARG A 752 37.08 33.72 -7.73
C ARG A 752 37.08 35.22 -8.06
N ARG A 753 37.45 35.61 -9.29
CA ARG A 753 37.31 36.99 -9.77
C ARG A 753 35.84 37.42 -9.91
N PHE A 754 34.90 36.48 -10.05
CA PHE A 754 33.48 36.77 -10.26
C PHE A 754 32.63 36.60 -9.00
N ARG A 755 32.85 35.54 -8.19
CA ARG A 755 32.22 35.33 -6.87
C ARG A 755 33.13 34.47 -5.95
N PRO A 756 33.03 34.60 -4.62
CA PRO A 756 33.62 33.61 -3.70
C PRO A 756 32.83 32.29 -3.74
N VAL A 757 33.47 31.20 -3.26
CA VAL A 757 32.98 29.79 -3.39
C VAL A 757 31.58 29.55 -2.81
N MET A 758 31.20 30.28 -1.76
CA MET A 758 29.84 30.30 -1.23
C MET A 758 29.40 31.73 -0.95
N VAL A 759 28.20 32.08 -1.42
CA VAL A 759 27.52 33.35 -1.13
C VAL A 759 26.14 33.02 -0.56
N ARG A 760 25.77 33.65 0.55
CA ARG A 760 24.39 33.61 1.04
C ARG A 760 23.54 34.51 0.14
N ARG A 761 22.49 33.98 -0.48
CA ARG A 761 21.58 34.77 -1.32
C ARG A 761 20.71 35.66 -0.43
N GLU A 762 20.66 36.95 -0.75
CA GLU A 762 19.77 37.91 -0.09
C GLU A 762 18.39 37.85 -0.76
N GLY A 763 17.34 37.69 0.05
CA GLY A 763 15.97 37.42 -0.40
C GLY A 763 15.31 36.29 0.39
N GLU A 764 13.99 36.13 0.22
CA GLU A 764 13.22 35.12 0.94
C GLU A 764 13.62 33.68 0.53
N SER A 765 13.65 32.78 1.52
CA SER A 765 14.39 31.52 1.53
C SER A 765 15.92 31.71 1.38
N GLY A 766 16.63 31.55 2.51
CA GLY A 766 18.08 31.77 2.62
C GLY A 766 18.92 30.67 1.96
N GLY A 767 18.83 30.54 0.64
CA GLY A 767 19.66 29.65 -0.15
C GLY A 767 21.12 30.11 -0.21
N TRP A 768 22.02 29.16 -0.40
CA TRP A 768 23.42 29.45 -0.72
C TRP A 768 23.63 29.29 -2.23
N ASP A 769 24.21 30.31 -2.85
CA ASP A 769 24.83 30.19 -4.17
C ASP A 769 26.22 29.59 -3.97
N VAL A 770 26.42 28.38 -4.49
CA VAL A 770 27.54 27.48 -4.17
C VAL A 770 28.22 27.04 -5.46
N ASP A 771 29.53 27.27 -5.54
CA ASP A 771 30.36 26.71 -6.60
C ASP A 771 30.71 25.24 -6.30
N TRP A 772 29.82 24.36 -6.74
CA TRP A 772 29.99 22.92 -6.57
C TRP A 772 31.15 22.33 -7.37
N PHE A 773 31.68 23.02 -8.40
CA PHE A 773 32.85 22.50 -9.11
C PHE A 773 34.06 22.54 -8.18
N HIS A 774 34.36 23.71 -7.61
CA HIS A 774 35.50 23.82 -6.69
C HIS A 774 35.32 23.03 -5.39
N ILE A 775 34.08 22.79 -4.92
CA ILE A 775 33.85 21.89 -3.78
C ILE A 775 34.08 20.41 -4.15
N LEU A 776 33.58 19.95 -5.30
CA LEU A 776 33.74 18.55 -5.72
C LEU A 776 35.17 18.21 -6.14
N VAL A 777 36.02 19.19 -6.45
CA VAL A 777 37.45 18.99 -6.74
C VAL A 777 38.19 18.22 -5.63
N ILE A 778 37.69 18.20 -4.39
CA ILE A 778 38.24 17.33 -3.33
C ILE A 778 38.28 15.84 -3.72
N PHE A 779 37.34 15.37 -4.53
CA PHE A 779 37.29 13.99 -5.05
C PHE A 779 38.30 13.72 -6.18
N VAL A 780 38.91 14.76 -6.75
CA VAL A 780 40.09 14.63 -7.63
C VAL A 780 41.37 14.73 -6.79
N LEU A 781 41.41 15.63 -5.81
CA LEU A 781 42.59 15.87 -4.98
C LEU A 781 42.94 14.70 -4.05
N ILE A 782 41.97 14.04 -3.42
CA ILE A 782 42.26 12.93 -2.49
C ILE A 782 42.85 11.70 -3.21
N PRO A 783 42.27 11.18 -4.31
CA PRO A 783 42.88 10.07 -5.05
C PRO A 783 44.25 10.44 -5.62
N MET A 784 44.40 11.63 -6.23
CA MET A 784 45.70 12.07 -6.74
C MET A 784 46.73 12.30 -5.63
N ALA A 785 46.34 12.68 -4.41
CA ALA A 785 47.24 12.74 -3.26
C ALA A 785 47.69 11.34 -2.76
N TRP A 786 46.94 10.29 -3.07
CA TRP A 786 47.18 8.92 -2.61
C TRP A 786 47.93 8.06 -3.65
N GLU A 787 47.53 8.14 -4.92
CA GLU A 787 48.06 7.34 -6.03
C GLU A 787 49.32 7.94 -6.68
N ALA A 788 49.58 9.23 -6.48
CA ALA A 788 50.76 9.92 -7.00
C ALA A 788 52.08 9.22 -6.66
N GLY A 789 53.08 9.39 -7.52
CA GLY A 789 54.47 9.17 -7.15
C GLY A 789 54.87 10.05 -5.96
N ARG A 790 55.83 9.58 -5.15
CA ARG A 790 56.26 10.20 -3.87
C ARG A 790 56.51 11.73 -3.91
N GLY A 791 56.92 12.28 -5.05
CA GLY A 791 57.05 13.74 -5.24
C GLY A 791 55.71 14.47 -5.35
N TRP A 792 54.79 13.95 -6.17
CA TRP A 792 53.47 14.54 -6.41
C TRP A 792 52.53 14.39 -5.19
N GLN A 793 52.68 13.33 -4.37
CA GLN A 793 51.89 13.17 -3.12
C GLN A 793 52.00 14.41 -2.22
N CYS A 794 53.23 14.85 -1.94
CA CYS A 794 53.49 16.02 -1.09
C CYS A 794 52.85 17.29 -1.69
N ALA A 795 52.93 17.48 -3.01
CA ALA A 795 52.34 18.62 -3.71
C ALA A 795 50.79 18.61 -3.65
N TYR A 796 50.16 17.44 -3.83
CA TYR A 796 48.70 17.32 -3.83
C TYR A 796 48.10 17.37 -2.42
N ILE A 797 48.78 16.88 -1.38
CA ILE A 797 48.35 17.09 0.02
C ILE A 797 48.43 18.59 0.37
N LEU A 798 49.48 19.29 -0.07
CA LEU A 798 49.60 20.74 0.13
C LEU A 798 48.52 21.51 -0.66
N LEU A 799 48.23 21.12 -1.90
CA LEU A 799 47.15 21.71 -2.69
C LEU A 799 45.76 21.40 -2.10
N THR A 800 45.61 20.28 -1.39
CA THR A 800 44.42 19.96 -0.57
C THR A 800 44.32 20.87 0.67
N ALA A 801 45.43 21.19 1.33
CA ALA A 801 45.45 22.18 2.42
C ALA A 801 45.09 23.60 1.92
N LEU A 802 45.59 24.00 0.73
CA LEU A 802 45.18 25.23 0.05
C LEU A 802 43.72 25.21 -0.40
N TYR A 803 43.16 24.03 -0.70
CA TYR A 803 41.73 23.86 -0.95
C TYR A 803 40.90 24.11 0.31
N VAL A 804 41.22 23.44 1.42
CA VAL A 804 40.54 23.61 2.71
C VAL A 804 40.58 25.06 3.19
N LEU A 805 41.69 25.77 2.95
CA LEU A 805 41.85 27.18 3.33
C LEU A 805 40.85 28.12 2.62
N GLN A 806 40.26 27.73 1.49
CA GLN A 806 39.24 28.54 0.79
C GLN A 806 37.99 28.76 1.64
N PHE A 807 37.68 27.84 2.56
CA PHE A 807 36.54 27.97 3.48
C PHE A 807 36.82 28.88 4.68
N ALA A 808 38.05 29.38 4.86
CA ALA A 808 38.39 30.32 5.93
C ALA A 808 37.71 31.70 5.80
N VAL A 809 37.08 31.97 4.64
CA VAL A 809 36.21 33.13 4.40
C VAL A 809 34.89 33.02 5.19
N LEU A 810 34.40 31.81 5.47
CA LEU A 810 33.17 31.57 6.24
C LEU A 810 33.48 31.62 7.74
N GLU A 811 33.01 32.65 8.43
CA GLU A 811 33.36 32.93 9.83
C GLU A 811 33.16 31.74 10.79
N HIS A 812 32.04 31.01 10.65
CA HIS A 812 31.74 29.82 11.44
C HIS A 812 32.73 28.66 11.18
N TRP A 813 33.10 28.44 9.92
CA TRP A 813 33.99 27.34 9.50
C TRP A 813 35.48 27.69 9.59
N LYS A 814 35.82 28.98 9.75
CA LYS A 814 37.20 29.50 9.76
C LYS A 814 38.15 28.73 10.68
N ARG A 815 37.73 28.43 11.91
CA ARG A 815 38.56 27.64 12.85
C ARG A 815 38.75 26.19 12.40
N ALA A 816 37.70 25.54 11.91
CA ALA A 816 37.76 24.18 11.39
C ALA A 816 38.64 24.09 10.13
N ALA A 817 38.56 25.07 9.23
CA ALA A 817 39.41 25.17 8.04
C ALA A 817 40.90 25.31 8.41
N PHE A 818 41.25 26.18 9.37
CA PHE A 818 42.64 26.27 9.85
C PHE A 818 43.11 24.99 10.54
N THR A 819 42.26 24.32 11.34
CA THR A 819 42.58 23.03 11.96
C THR A 819 42.84 21.95 10.90
N LEU A 820 41.95 21.79 9.92
CA LEU A 820 42.09 20.75 8.90
C LEU A 820 43.28 21.03 7.95
N ALA A 821 43.54 22.31 7.62
CA ALA A 821 44.75 22.68 6.87
C ALA A 821 46.05 22.39 7.65
N ALA A 822 46.07 22.58 8.98
CA ALA A 822 47.21 22.21 9.83
C ALA A 822 47.41 20.68 9.91
N ALA A 823 46.33 19.91 9.98
CA ALA A 823 46.40 18.44 9.93
C ALA A 823 46.96 17.94 8.58
N LEU A 824 46.50 18.53 7.47
CA LEU A 824 47.01 18.21 6.13
C LEU A 824 48.48 18.62 5.95
N ALA A 825 48.93 19.73 6.57
CA ALA A 825 50.35 20.10 6.57
C ALA A 825 51.22 19.08 7.33
N ALA A 826 50.75 18.56 8.47
CA ALA A 826 51.42 17.45 9.18
C ALA A 826 51.44 16.16 8.34
N ALA A 827 50.34 15.84 7.63
CA ALA A 827 50.29 14.70 6.72
C ALA A 827 51.24 14.84 5.52
N ALA A 828 51.40 16.05 4.97
CA ALA A 828 52.39 16.34 3.94
C ALA A 828 53.82 16.12 4.45
N PHE A 829 54.10 16.48 5.71
CA PHE A 829 55.39 16.19 6.36
C PHE A 829 55.63 14.69 6.56
N TRP A 830 54.62 13.87 6.85
CA TRP A 830 54.79 12.40 6.89
C TRP A 830 55.00 11.75 5.52
N ARG A 831 54.52 12.41 4.45
CA ARG A 831 54.61 11.91 3.06
C ARG A 831 55.72 12.56 2.24
N GLN A 832 56.52 13.46 2.84
CA GLN A 832 57.66 14.09 2.16
C GLN A 832 58.72 13.04 1.76
N PRO A 833 59.27 13.10 0.54
CA PRO A 833 60.26 12.13 0.07
C PRO A 833 61.72 12.58 0.19
N PHE A 834 61.97 13.77 0.73
CA PHE A 834 63.25 14.48 0.66
C PHE A 834 64.24 14.05 1.77
N ILE A 835 63.74 13.57 2.92
CA ILE A 835 64.52 13.18 4.11
C ILE A 835 64.10 11.77 4.59
N ARG A 836 65.05 10.94 5.03
CA ARG A 836 64.82 9.63 5.68
C ARG A 836 65.41 9.61 7.09
N TRP A 837 64.80 8.86 8.00
CA TRP A 837 65.19 8.78 9.42
C TRP A 837 65.58 7.34 9.83
N PRO A 838 66.33 7.14 10.94
CA PRO A 838 66.70 5.81 11.44
C PRO A 838 65.50 5.06 12.03
N GLU A 839 65.49 3.72 11.92
CA GLU A 839 64.37 2.88 12.33
C GLU A 839 64.09 2.95 13.84
N MET A 840 65.14 2.95 14.67
CA MET A 840 65.08 3.01 16.15
C MET A 840 64.46 4.30 16.75
N LEU A 841 64.19 5.32 15.92
CA LEU A 841 63.57 6.59 16.32
C LEU A 841 62.42 6.99 15.36
N SER A 842 62.00 6.05 14.50
CA SER A 842 61.11 6.33 13.38
C SER A 842 59.70 6.69 13.85
N LEU A 843 59.20 6.02 14.89
CA LEU A 843 57.87 6.23 15.45
C LEU A 843 57.81 7.55 16.23
N GLU A 844 58.84 7.82 17.03
CA GLU A 844 59.00 9.03 17.86
C GLU A 844 59.07 10.28 16.99
N ILE A 845 59.90 10.26 15.94
CA ILE A 845 60.03 11.39 15.00
C ILE A 845 58.72 11.60 14.21
N GLN A 846 57.99 10.53 13.88
CA GLN A 846 56.66 10.64 13.27
C GLN A 846 55.59 11.18 14.25
N LEU A 847 55.71 10.97 15.56
CA LEU A 847 54.82 11.58 16.55
C LEU A 847 55.05 13.09 16.77
N ILE A 848 56.20 13.66 16.38
CA ILE A 848 56.47 15.10 16.56
C ILE A 848 55.48 16.00 15.76
N PRO A 849 55.23 15.79 14.46
CA PRO A 849 54.17 16.51 13.74
C PRO A 849 52.76 16.33 14.34
N ALA A 850 52.45 15.16 14.90
CA ALA A 850 51.18 14.95 15.61
C ALA A 850 51.11 15.82 16.89
N ALA A 851 52.16 15.84 17.70
CA ALA A 851 52.24 16.69 18.90
C ALA A 851 52.15 18.19 18.55
N GLY A 852 52.83 18.63 17.48
CA GLY A 852 52.74 19.99 16.95
C GLY A 852 51.32 20.36 16.46
N PHE A 853 50.64 19.43 15.79
CA PHE A 853 49.23 19.59 15.42
C PHE A 853 48.32 19.69 16.65
N ILE A 854 48.46 18.79 17.64
CA ILE A 854 47.67 18.80 18.88
C ILE A 854 47.88 20.12 19.64
N TRP A 855 49.11 20.65 19.69
CA TRP A 855 49.41 21.98 20.23
C TRP A 855 48.68 23.10 19.46
N SER A 856 48.68 23.06 18.13
CA SER A 856 48.04 24.07 17.27
C SER A 856 46.52 24.21 17.53
N LEU A 857 45.84 23.14 17.93
CA LEU A 857 44.40 23.15 18.26
C LEU A 857 44.06 24.19 19.33
N GLY A 858 44.87 24.26 20.40
CA GLY A 858 44.70 25.24 21.47
C GLY A 858 44.87 26.68 20.97
N ARG A 859 45.77 26.92 20.02
CA ARG A 859 46.01 28.26 19.44
C ARG A 859 44.89 28.72 18.51
N ILE A 860 44.20 27.78 17.83
CA ILE A 860 43.11 28.04 16.88
C ILE A 860 41.75 28.20 17.58
N TRP A 861 41.49 27.42 18.64
CA TRP A 861 40.19 27.39 19.33
C TRP A 861 40.16 28.07 20.70
N GLY A 862 41.33 28.35 21.29
CA GLY A 862 41.48 28.90 22.65
C GLY A 862 41.29 27.84 23.75
N ASP A 863 41.45 28.28 25.00
CA ASP A 863 41.41 27.43 26.21
C ASP A 863 40.00 26.93 26.60
N ARG A 864 39.28 26.36 25.63
CA ARG A 864 37.99 25.71 25.86
C ARG A 864 38.21 24.39 26.60
N LYS A 865 37.35 24.12 27.60
CA LYS A 865 37.32 22.89 28.40
C LYS A 865 37.19 21.62 27.52
N GLU A 866 36.50 21.74 26.39
CA GLU A 866 36.35 20.72 25.35
C GLU A 866 37.65 20.44 24.59
N ILE A 867 38.33 21.50 24.14
CA ILE A 867 39.57 21.40 23.34
C ILE A 867 40.73 20.90 24.19
N THR A 868 40.83 21.35 25.44
CA THR A 868 41.83 20.84 26.40
C THR A 868 41.56 19.38 26.80
N ASN A 869 40.30 18.94 26.86
CA ASN A 869 39.96 17.52 26.96
C ASN A 869 40.32 16.75 25.68
N LEU A 870 40.04 17.29 24.50
CA LEU A 870 40.37 16.68 23.20
C LEU A 870 41.90 16.51 23.04
N GLN A 871 42.68 17.54 23.37
CA GLN A 871 44.14 17.46 23.44
C GLN A 871 44.60 16.39 24.43
N THR A 872 43.96 16.30 25.61
CA THR A 872 44.24 15.22 26.57
C THR A 872 44.02 13.84 25.94
N VAL A 873 42.89 13.63 25.26
CA VAL A 873 42.57 12.36 24.59
C VAL A 873 43.54 12.05 23.44
N LEU A 874 43.89 13.02 22.59
CA LEU A 874 44.83 12.78 21.49
C LEU A 874 46.24 12.46 22.00
N TYR A 875 46.73 13.15 23.03
CA TYR A 875 47.98 12.78 23.68
C TYR A 875 47.90 11.40 24.38
N CYS A 876 46.75 11.02 24.96
CA CYS A 876 46.51 9.66 25.46
C CYS A 876 46.53 8.61 24.34
N LEU A 877 46.09 8.95 23.12
CA LEU A 877 46.19 8.06 21.95
C LEU A 877 47.63 7.91 21.46
N CYS A 878 48.48 8.94 21.57
CA CYS A 878 49.93 8.77 21.34
C CYS A 878 50.55 7.80 22.36
N LEU A 879 50.21 7.92 23.64
CA LEU A 879 50.63 6.95 24.69
C LEU A 879 50.07 5.55 24.41
N GLY A 880 48.81 5.45 24.01
CA GLY A 880 48.14 4.19 23.67
C GLY A 880 48.69 3.52 22.41
N ALA A 881 49.20 4.29 21.44
CA ALA A 881 49.89 3.76 20.27
C ALA A 881 51.20 3.07 20.69
N MET A 882 52.04 3.74 21.48
CA MET A 882 53.24 3.12 22.08
C MET A 882 52.88 1.93 22.99
N ALA A 883 51.70 1.95 23.62
CA ALA A 883 51.23 0.83 24.44
C ALA A 883 50.84 -0.40 23.61
N SER A 884 50.18 -0.17 22.48
CA SER A 884 49.82 -1.24 21.54
C SER A 884 51.04 -1.78 20.80
N ASP A 885 52.04 -0.93 20.54
CA ASP A 885 53.31 -1.33 19.92
C ASP A 885 54.03 -2.32 20.84
N ALA A 886 54.34 -1.92 22.07
CA ALA A 886 54.92 -2.77 23.11
C ALA A 886 54.17 -4.08 23.36
N LEU A 887 52.83 -4.06 23.39
CA LEU A 887 51.99 -5.25 23.57
C LEU A 887 51.93 -6.18 22.33
N SER A 888 52.40 -5.73 21.15
CA SER A 888 52.33 -6.49 19.89
C SER A 888 53.69 -6.91 19.33
N THR A 889 54.73 -6.10 19.51
CA THR A 889 56.11 -6.48 19.22
C THR A 889 56.68 -7.39 20.30
N GLY A 890 56.20 -7.24 21.55
CA GLY A 890 56.77 -7.87 22.73
C GLY A 890 58.20 -7.40 23.05
N ALA A 891 58.67 -6.33 22.39
CA ALA A 891 60.04 -5.88 22.50
C ALA A 891 60.27 -5.03 23.76
N VAL A 892 61.42 -5.27 24.41
CA VAL A 892 61.76 -4.62 25.68
C VAL A 892 62.03 -3.12 25.49
N TRP A 893 62.54 -2.69 24.34
CA TRP A 893 62.76 -1.27 24.04
C TRP A 893 61.44 -0.50 23.95
N ASP A 894 60.48 -0.97 23.16
CA ASP A 894 59.17 -0.34 22.99
C ASP A 894 58.40 -0.29 24.32
N THR A 895 58.51 -1.37 25.11
CA THR A 895 57.95 -1.45 26.47
C THR A 895 58.62 -0.46 27.44
N LEU A 896 59.95 -0.30 27.38
CA LEU A 896 60.69 0.68 28.18
C LEU A 896 60.43 2.13 27.75
N ILE A 897 60.28 2.39 26.45
CA ILE A 897 59.94 3.72 25.91
C ILE A 897 58.51 4.08 26.33
N LEU A 898 57.57 3.15 26.22
CA LEU A 898 56.22 3.28 26.76
C LEU A 898 56.23 3.60 28.26
N GLU A 899 56.95 2.80 29.07
CA GLU A 899 56.99 2.97 30.51
C GLU A 899 57.65 4.30 30.90
N ALA A 900 58.78 4.66 30.26
CA ALA A 900 59.47 5.92 30.48
C ALA A 900 58.64 7.14 30.07
N VAL A 901 57.89 7.08 28.96
CA VAL A 901 57.04 8.21 28.52
C VAL A 901 55.76 8.31 29.34
N ASN A 902 55.13 7.18 29.73
CA ASN A 902 54.03 7.19 30.70
C ASN A 902 54.48 7.78 32.04
N LEU A 903 55.64 7.36 32.56
CA LEU A 903 56.24 7.87 33.79
C LEU A 903 56.58 9.37 33.68
N ALA A 904 57.16 9.81 32.56
CA ALA A 904 57.46 11.21 32.31
C ALA A 904 56.19 12.07 32.23
N VAL A 905 55.13 11.60 31.56
CA VAL A 905 53.83 12.28 31.53
C VAL A 905 53.19 12.31 32.91
N PHE A 906 53.26 11.21 33.67
CA PHE A 906 52.76 11.13 35.05
C PHE A 906 53.46 12.15 35.97
N LEU A 907 54.79 12.24 35.91
CA LEU A 907 55.60 13.20 36.67
C LEU A 907 55.37 14.65 36.25
N LEU A 908 55.32 14.94 34.95
CA LEU A 908 55.13 16.30 34.43
C LEU A 908 53.69 16.80 34.65
N ALA A 909 52.71 15.89 34.64
CA ALA A 909 51.36 16.16 35.11
C ALA A 909 51.30 16.44 36.62
N HIS A 910 52.08 15.73 37.43
CA HIS A 910 52.19 15.97 38.88
C HIS A 910 52.75 17.37 39.16
N MET A 911 53.84 17.75 38.47
CA MET A 911 54.44 19.10 38.52
C MET A 911 53.44 20.21 38.18
N ARG A 912 52.57 19.99 37.19
CA ARG A 912 51.51 20.95 36.78
C ARG A 912 50.18 20.77 37.53
N LYS A 913 50.13 19.90 38.55
CA LYS A 913 48.92 19.54 39.34
C LYS A 913 47.72 19.08 38.50
N CYS A 914 47.96 18.50 37.32
CA CYS A 914 46.93 18.07 36.37
C CYS A 914 46.36 16.67 36.72
N MET A 915 45.49 16.61 37.73
CA MET A 915 44.90 15.36 38.26
C MET A 915 44.20 14.43 37.25
N ARG A 916 43.89 14.86 36.02
CA ARG A 916 43.32 14.01 34.96
C ARG A 916 44.35 13.01 34.43
N TRP A 917 45.54 13.49 34.10
CA TRP A 917 46.64 12.70 33.53
C TRP A 917 47.10 11.57 34.45
N ILE A 918 47.21 11.88 35.74
CA ILE A 918 47.58 10.93 36.81
C ILE A 918 46.61 9.73 36.87
N ARG A 919 45.31 9.93 36.61
CA ARG A 919 44.31 8.85 36.68
C ARG A 919 44.31 7.96 35.45
N ILE A 920 44.46 8.53 34.25
CA ILE A 920 44.36 7.77 32.99
C ILE A 920 45.50 6.74 32.90
N SER A 921 46.72 7.14 33.27
CA SER A 921 47.88 6.24 33.32
C SER A 921 47.71 5.05 34.28
N GLY A 922 46.89 5.18 35.33
CA GLY A 922 46.67 4.12 36.32
C GLY A 922 45.58 3.11 35.94
N ILE A 923 44.58 3.51 35.16
CA ILE A 923 43.45 2.63 34.79
C ILE A 923 43.88 1.59 33.74
N ILE A 924 44.75 1.98 32.80
CA ILE A 924 45.26 1.09 31.74
C ILE A 924 45.99 -0.13 32.34
N VAL A 925 46.74 0.07 33.43
CA VAL A 925 47.44 -0.98 34.19
C VAL A 925 46.46 -2.00 34.81
N ILE A 926 45.28 -1.56 35.25
CA ILE A 926 44.26 -2.42 35.90
C ILE A 926 43.48 -3.23 34.86
N LEU A 927 43.17 -2.65 33.69
CA LEU A 927 42.30 -3.26 32.71
C LEU A 927 42.94 -4.51 32.06
N VAL A 928 44.27 -4.52 31.91
CA VAL A 928 45.06 -5.69 31.48
C VAL A 928 44.87 -6.90 32.43
N ALA A 929 44.68 -6.67 33.73
CA ALA A 929 44.52 -7.75 34.71
C ALA A 929 43.13 -8.41 34.66
N LEU A 930 42.06 -7.65 34.38
CA LEU A 930 40.68 -8.16 34.35
C LEU A 930 40.35 -8.98 33.10
N TYR A 931 41.16 -8.91 32.05
CA TYR A 931 40.98 -9.69 30.83
C TYR A 931 41.16 -11.22 31.04
N MET A 932 41.81 -11.63 32.13
CA MET A 932 42.34 -12.98 32.32
C MET A 932 41.34 -14.06 32.81
N THR A 933 40.04 -13.75 33.05
CA THR A 933 39.21 -14.58 33.97
C THR A 933 37.74 -14.85 33.58
N LYS A 934 37.34 -14.90 32.29
CA LYS A 934 35.91 -14.79 31.91
C LYS A 934 35.05 -16.07 31.83
N ASP A 935 35.62 -17.28 31.70
CA ASP A 935 34.95 -18.40 31.00
C ASP A 935 33.96 -19.30 31.81
N PHE A 936 33.31 -18.79 32.86
CA PHE A 936 32.51 -19.60 33.81
C PHE A 936 30.96 -19.54 33.71
N TRP A 937 30.39 -18.90 32.67
CA TRP A 937 29.04 -18.32 32.77
C TRP A 937 27.84 -19.15 32.26
N LEU A 938 28.00 -20.39 31.76
CA LEU A 938 26.91 -21.19 31.17
C LEU A 938 26.98 -22.69 31.53
N SER A 939 25.92 -23.26 32.11
CA SER A 939 25.76 -24.71 32.31
C SER A 939 24.28 -25.16 32.34
N LEU A 940 24.04 -26.49 32.30
CA LEU A 940 22.92 -27.06 31.52
C LEU A 940 21.65 -27.46 32.32
N SER A 941 21.62 -27.34 33.64
CA SER A 941 20.61 -27.97 34.52
C SER A 941 19.17 -27.39 34.48
N TRP A 942 18.84 -26.50 33.54
CA TRP A 942 17.79 -25.49 33.73
C TRP A 942 16.32 -25.95 33.61
N TRP A 943 16.00 -26.89 32.71
CA TRP A 943 14.58 -27.14 32.35
C TRP A 943 13.75 -27.87 33.42
N VAL A 944 14.38 -28.69 34.26
CA VAL A 944 13.70 -29.32 35.41
C VAL A 944 13.33 -28.26 36.46
N TYR A 945 14.17 -27.24 36.63
CA TYR A 945 13.83 -26.09 37.48
C TYR A 945 12.67 -25.27 36.92
N LEU A 946 12.44 -25.23 35.60
CA LEU A 946 11.27 -24.56 35.02
C LEU A 946 9.95 -25.27 35.34
N LEU A 947 9.89 -26.61 35.26
CA LEU A 947 8.67 -27.35 35.64
C LEU A 947 8.40 -27.26 37.15
N ALA A 948 9.45 -27.39 37.96
CA ALA A 948 9.37 -27.27 39.42
C ALA A 948 8.97 -25.85 39.86
N ALA A 949 9.54 -24.81 39.24
CA ALA A 949 9.15 -23.42 39.47
C ALA A 949 7.70 -23.16 39.01
N GLY A 950 7.26 -23.73 37.89
CA GLY A 950 5.88 -23.59 37.39
C GLY A 950 4.83 -24.06 38.41
N LEU A 951 5.00 -25.25 38.98
CA LEU A 951 4.14 -25.76 40.06
C LEU A 951 4.33 -24.98 41.37
N GLY A 952 5.56 -24.63 41.73
CA GLY A 952 5.86 -23.81 42.92
C GLY A 952 5.20 -22.44 42.90
N LEU A 953 5.13 -21.79 41.72
CA LEU A 953 4.51 -20.48 41.53
C LEU A 953 2.98 -20.51 41.73
N ILE A 954 2.28 -21.58 41.32
CA ILE A 954 0.85 -21.75 41.59
C ILE A 954 0.59 -21.84 43.09
N VAL A 955 1.36 -22.68 43.80
CA VAL A 955 1.23 -22.88 45.25
C VAL A 955 1.58 -21.60 46.00
N PHE A 956 2.63 -20.89 45.59
CA PHE A 956 3.02 -19.59 46.14
C PHE A 956 1.92 -18.53 45.95
N ALA A 957 1.31 -18.45 44.77
CA ALA A 957 0.19 -17.54 44.50
C ALA A 957 -0.99 -17.80 45.43
N ALA A 958 -1.47 -19.05 45.49
CA ALA A 958 -2.64 -19.43 46.26
C ALA A 958 -2.45 -19.21 47.78
N VAL A 959 -1.28 -19.57 48.33
CA VAL A 959 -0.98 -19.36 49.75
C VAL A 959 -0.89 -17.86 50.10
N ASN A 960 -0.36 -17.03 49.21
CA ASN A 960 -0.23 -15.58 49.45
C ASN A 960 -1.58 -14.84 49.31
N GLU A 961 -2.50 -15.36 48.50
CA GLU A 961 -3.88 -14.88 48.41
C GLU A 961 -4.72 -15.30 49.64
N MET A 962 -4.60 -16.55 50.10
CA MET A 962 -5.23 -17.02 51.34
C MET A 962 -4.80 -16.26 52.59
N LYS A 963 -3.60 -15.67 52.60
CA LYS A 963 -3.05 -14.90 53.75
C LYS A 963 -3.49 -13.42 53.78
N LYS A 964 -4.40 -13.02 52.90
CA LYS A 964 -5.00 -11.67 52.81
C LYS A 964 -6.52 -11.66 53.01
N ARG A 965 -7.08 -12.76 53.53
CA ARG A 965 -8.41 -12.84 54.14
C ARG A 965 -8.27 -13.11 55.63
#